data_AF-A0A853PQ20-F1
#
_entry.id   AF-A0A853PQ20-F1
#
_cell.length_a   1.000
_cell.length_b   1.000
_cell.length_c   1.000
_cell.angle_alpha   90.00
_cell.angle_beta   90.00
_cell.angle_gamma   90.00
#
_symmetry.space_group_name_H-M   'P 1'
#
loop_
_entity.id
_entity.type
_entity.pdbx_description
1 polymer ?
#
loop_
_entity_poly.entity_id
_entity_poly.type
_entity_poly.pdbx_seq_one_letter_code
_entity_poly.pdbx_strand_id
1 'polypeptide(L)'
;MKYLTFPFLLLLLPLIGFGCSSEEKETDSLILSSDSEIFFEQGIDFAATSGTRNLSFSSGRPWRISLTTDTDTRRATDWCTVSPSSGTAGDASVTISIQENTDYDSRSVKLTLVAGGIEKSFTVSQKQKDALTLTASRFEMGKEGGTVEVEVKANITFEVEIPEVDRSWISQANTRGLVATNLAFTLAPNEGVAGREGEIVIRSGSLSEKIRITQEGSCDDGLSFRPEIPDADRQLTLYFKATKTSPLYGYAGDVYVHTGVVSEGTWMYVPAEWNTNVDKCKMVRVADNIWSITLAPSIRQWFGSNETPVRQLGVVIRSADGSKKGTDGDSFVSVTDHLYKPFEPAAVRYASMPGGLQEGINLIDASTVTLVLYDKDKKGGHKDFAHVVGDFNDWKLSNESNSQMNRDDAVGCWWITLTGLQPTREYAFQYYVGTRAGEILRLADAYSRKILDPDNDKYIPSSTYPDAKEYPKGAVGIASVFKIQRDSYEWKVKNFRIPDKNNLMIYELLLRDFTATGDLNGAMEKIGYLKSLGFNAVELMPVQEFDGNDSWGYNPCFYFALDKAYGTDHMYKAFIDKCHEAGMAVLFDVVYNHASGSHPFARLYWDTKNNRTAADNPWFNVKEPHPYGVFHDFNHDSPLVRAFVKRNLKFLLEEYRIDGFRFDMTKGFTQNSSTEATAGNYDASRIAILKDYNKTVREVNPEAVVILEHFCDEKEESELAEEGMQLWRNLNNAYCQSAMGYPSNSDFTPLVTFGTTMPYGGWVGFMESHDEERTAFKQIAYGEGPLKSDINVRMKQLAANASFFFTAPGPKMVWQFGEMGYDVSIEEGGRTGRKPLHWEYLDNEARKGLCNTYAKLLKLRREHSELFNPGSTFSWLVKTANWTGGRFLTLAATNGKRLVVVGNFTAKPIEAITFFPVTGVWTNYLDGTKLHVTSIPTGLTIPAHECRVYINF
;
A
#
# COMPACT_ATOMS: atom_id res chain seq x y z
N MET A 1 -58.03 -42.75 5.50
CA MET A 1 -57.64 -44.00 4.80
C MET A 1 -56.58 -44.68 5.63
N LYS A 2 -56.77 -45.77 6.35
CA LYS A 2 -57.91 -46.60 6.76
C LYS A 2 -57.72 -46.72 8.30
N TYR A 3 -58.66 -46.67 9.22
CA TYR A 3 -60.12 -46.71 9.29
C TYR A 3 -60.42 -47.02 10.79
N LEU A 4 -61.59 -46.96 11.40
CA LEU A 4 -63.00 -46.67 11.15
C LEU A 4 -63.53 -46.70 12.63
N THR A 5 -64.12 -45.63 13.16
CA THR A 5 -65.58 -45.46 13.29
C THR A 5 -66.31 -46.13 14.46
N PHE A 6 -67.17 -45.30 15.08
CA PHE A 6 -68.59 -45.50 15.45
C PHE A 6 -68.92 -46.45 16.62
N PRO A 7 -70.16 -46.44 17.17
CA PRO A 7 -71.27 -45.44 17.23
C PRO A 7 -71.73 -45.15 18.70
N PHE A 8 -72.54 -44.12 19.04
CA PHE A 8 -74.04 -44.09 19.05
C PHE A 8 -74.66 -45.30 19.81
N LEU A 9 -75.70 -45.28 20.66
CA LEU A 9 -76.76 -44.35 21.03
C LEU A 9 -77.71 -45.07 22.05
N LEU A 10 -78.47 -44.28 22.84
CA LEU A 10 -79.88 -44.49 23.23
C LEU A 10 -80.34 -45.47 24.36
N LEU A 11 -80.89 -44.82 25.41
CA LEU A 11 -82.22 -44.94 26.07
C LEU A 11 -82.71 -46.19 26.86
N LEU A 12 -83.38 -45.82 27.98
CA LEU A 12 -84.62 -46.35 28.60
C LEU A 12 -84.57 -47.52 29.61
N LEU A 13 -84.59 -47.14 30.91
CA LEU A 13 -85.60 -47.46 31.97
C LEU A 13 -86.89 -48.22 31.53
N PRO A 14 -87.76 -48.77 32.42
CA PRO A 14 -87.74 -48.89 33.91
C PRO A 14 -88.43 -50.17 34.51
N LEU A 15 -88.61 -50.16 35.85
CA LEU A 15 -89.77 -50.65 36.67
C LEU A 15 -89.77 -52.03 37.39
N ILE A 16 -89.97 -51.92 38.72
CA ILE A 16 -90.78 -52.75 39.66
C ILE A 16 -90.26 -54.17 39.94
N GLY A 17 -90.16 -54.70 41.16
CA GLY A 17 -90.67 -54.33 42.48
C GLY A 17 -91.16 -55.60 43.22
N PHE A 18 -90.92 -55.64 44.53
CA PHE A 18 -91.52 -56.50 45.59
C PHE A 18 -91.15 -58.00 45.75
N GLY A 19 -90.84 -58.37 47.00
CA GLY A 19 -91.16 -59.69 47.58
C GLY A 19 -90.12 -60.28 48.55
N CYS A 20 -90.37 -60.21 49.86
CA CYS A 20 -89.66 -60.93 50.94
C CYS A 20 -90.10 -62.40 51.10
N SER A 21 -89.20 -63.33 51.55
CA SER A 21 -89.39 -64.21 52.74
C SER A 21 -88.23 -65.23 53.01
N SER A 22 -87.56 -65.09 54.17
CA SER A 22 -87.02 -66.05 55.20
C SER A 22 -86.36 -67.43 54.94
N GLU A 23 -85.15 -67.68 55.53
CA GLU A 23 -84.66 -68.82 56.39
C GLU A 23 -83.12 -68.68 56.75
N GLU A 24 -82.65 -68.79 58.03
CA GLU A 24 -81.34 -68.22 58.54
C GLU A 24 -80.09 -69.15 58.71
N LYS A 25 -78.93 -68.68 58.16
CA LYS A 25 -77.53 -68.63 58.71
C LYS A 25 -76.58 -69.87 58.73
N GLU A 26 -75.89 -70.14 57.60
CA GLU A 26 -74.41 -70.18 57.64
C GLU A 26 -73.98 -68.72 57.65
N THR A 27 -73.50 -68.18 58.78
CA THR A 27 -73.13 -66.77 58.83
C THR A 27 -71.89 -66.56 57.98
N ASP A 28 -72.05 -65.92 56.83
CA ASP A 28 -70.95 -65.21 56.21
C ASP A 28 -70.43 -64.23 57.27
N SER A 29 -69.25 -64.51 57.84
CA SER A 29 -68.61 -63.65 58.82
C SER A 29 -67.21 -63.31 58.32
N LEU A 30 -66.98 -62.04 58.03
CA LEU A 30 -65.67 -61.48 57.71
C LEU A 30 -65.36 -60.38 58.74
N ILE A 31 -64.53 -60.70 59.72
CA ILE A 31 -64.18 -59.80 60.82
C ILE A 31 -62.79 -59.24 60.54
N LEU A 32 -62.70 -57.93 60.32
CA LEU A 32 -61.41 -57.26 60.13
C LEU A 32 -60.76 -56.99 61.48
N SER A 33 -59.43 -56.97 61.55
CA SER A 33 -58.76 -56.36 62.71
C SER A 33 -59.05 -54.86 62.74
N SER A 34 -59.03 -54.26 63.93
CA SER A 34 -59.30 -52.82 64.11
C SER A 34 -58.43 -51.92 63.23
N ASP A 35 -57.15 -52.29 63.03
CA ASP A 35 -56.22 -51.51 62.19
C ASP A 35 -56.50 -51.69 60.70
N SER A 36 -57.03 -52.85 60.31
CA SER A 36 -57.39 -53.15 58.93
C SER A 36 -58.76 -52.59 58.54
N GLU A 37 -59.65 -52.36 59.51
CA GLU A 37 -60.97 -51.78 59.28
C GLU A 37 -60.88 -50.34 58.76
N ILE A 38 -59.90 -49.57 59.25
CA ILE A 38 -59.62 -48.19 58.81
C ILE A 38 -59.31 -48.13 57.30
N PHE A 39 -58.62 -49.14 56.76
CA PHE A 39 -58.31 -49.17 55.33
C PHE A 39 -59.58 -49.22 54.48
N PHE A 40 -60.64 -49.88 54.95
CA PHE A 40 -61.90 -49.97 54.22
C PHE A 40 -62.78 -48.71 54.31
N GLU A 41 -62.50 -47.84 55.28
CA GLU A 41 -63.18 -46.56 55.42
C GLU A 41 -62.47 -45.44 54.65
N GLN A 42 -61.14 -45.43 54.66
CA GLN A 42 -60.34 -44.27 54.20
C GLN A 42 -59.38 -44.59 53.06
N GLY A 43 -59.13 -45.86 52.75
CA GLY A 43 -58.09 -46.28 51.81
C GLY A 43 -56.68 -46.25 52.41
N ILE A 44 -55.66 -46.41 51.55
CA ILE A 44 -54.24 -46.33 51.90
C ILE A 44 -53.54 -45.39 50.93
N ASP A 45 -52.85 -44.37 51.43
CA ASP A 45 -52.03 -43.48 50.61
C ASP A 45 -50.52 -43.71 50.83
N PHE A 46 -49.79 -43.85 49.73
CA PHE A 46 -48.34 -43.94 49.69
C PHE A 46 -47.71 -42.66 49.11
N ALA A 47 -46.50 -42.34 49.59
CA ALA A 47 -45.63 -41.38 48.93
C ALA A 47 -45.19 -41.90 47.55
N ALA A 48 -44.58 -41.06 46.71
CA ALA A 48 -44.09 -41.48 45.40
C ALA A 48 -43.06 -42.65 45.49
N THR A 49 -42.38 -42.84 46.62
CA THR A 49 -41.44 -43.97 46.84
C THR A 49 -42.15 -45.31 47.07
N SER A 50 -41.44 -46.44 46.91
CA SER A 50 -41.96 -47.79 47.22
C SER A 50 -42.27 -48.01 48.71
N GLY A 51 -43.19 -48.92 49.06
CA GLY A 51 -43.56 -49.21 50.45
C GLY A 51 -44.51 -50.42 50.64
N THR A 52 -44.80 -50.82 51.89
CA THR A 52 -45.69 -51.95 52.19
C THR A 52 -46.65 -51.68 53.38
N ARG A 53 -47.79 -52.38 53.41
CA ARG A 53 -48.80 -52.37 54.50
C ARG A 53 -49.44 -53.76 54.66
N ASN A 54 -49.91 -54.12 55.86
CA ASN A 54 -50.51 -55.43 56.13
C ASN A 54 -52.01 -55.32 56.44
N LEU A 55 -52.81 -56.18 55.79
CA LEU A 55 -54.25 -56.34 55.97
C LEU A 55 -54.55 -57.66 56.69
N SER A 56 -55.16 -57.63 57.86
CA SER A 56 -55.45 -58.82 58.68
C SER A 56 -56.95 -58.95 59.00
N PHE A 57 -57.48 -60.17 58.88
CA PHE A 57 -58.91 -60.46 59.06
C PHE A 57 -59.16 -61.95 59.37
N SER A 58 -60.33 -62.26 59.94
CA SER A 58 -60.82 -63.62 60.16
C SER A 58 -62.04 -63.88 59.28
N SER A 59 -62.07 -65.03 58.59
CA SER A 59 -63.15 -65.37 57.66
C SER A 59 -63.80 -66.71 57.96
N GLY A 60 -65.13 -66.74 57.98
CA GLY A 60 -65.94 -67.96 58.13
C GLY A 60 -65.98 -68.84 56.86
N ARG A 61 -65.50 -68.35 55.71
CA ARG A 61 -65.41 -69.08 54.43
C ARG A 61 -64.06 -68.87 53.73
N PRO A 62 -63.69 -69.67 52.71
CA PRO A 62 -62.55 -69.37 51.84
C PRO A 62 -62.67 -67.97 51.23
N TRP A 63 -61.54 -67.28 51.10
CA TRP A 63 -61.46 -65.88 50.73
C TRP A 63 -60.47 -65.63 49.59
N ARG A 64 -60.65 -64.54 48.85
CA ARG A 64 -59.74 -64.07 47.80
C ARG A 64 -59.68 -62.55 47.76
N ILE A 65 -58.53 -62.02 47.37
CA ILE A 65 -58.29 -60.61 47.12
C ILE A 65 -58.00 -60.41 45.64
N SER A 66 -58.68 -59.44 45.06
CA SER A 66 -58.43 -58.99 43.69
C SER A 66 -58.06 -57.51 43.67
N LEU A 67 -57.19 -57.13 42.76
CA LEU A 67 -56.81 -55.75 42.49
C LEU A 67 -57.44 -55.34 41.17
N THR A 68 -58.21 -54.25 41.20
CA THR A 68 -58.92 -53.70 40.05
C THR A 68 -58.59 -52.23 39.94
N THR A 69 -58.24 -51.76 38.75
CA THR A 69 -58.26 -50.32 38.43
C THR A 69 -59.50 -50.05 37.61
N ASP A 70 -59.93 -48.80 37.55
CA ASP A 70 -61.10 -48.41 36.75
C ASP A 70 -60.90 -48.60 35.22
N THR A 71 -59.71 -49.00 34.74
CA THR A 71 -59.40 -49.07 33.30
C THR A 71 -58.74 -50.34 32.74
N ASP A 72 -58.12 -51.23 33.52
CA ASP A 72 -57.70 -52.60 33.09
C ASP A 72 -57.10 -53.31 34.32
N THR A 73 -57.47 -54.56 34.59
CA THR A 73 -56.93 -55.31 35.75
C THR A 73 -55.46 -55.67 35.60
N ARG A 74 -54.89 -55.63 34.39
CA ARG A 74 -53.49 -56.02 34.13
C ARG A 74 -52.42 -55.00 34.57
N ARG A 75 -52.73 -53.70 34.66
CA ARG A 75 -51.77 -52.65 35.09
C ARG A 75 -51.70 -52.45 36.61
N ALA A 76 -52.68 -52.98 37.34
CA ALA A 76 -52.73 -52.91 38.79
C ALA A 76 -51.54 -53.61 39.45
N THR A 77 -51.21 -54.80 38.92
CA THR A 77 -50.20 -55.71 39.48
C THR A 77 -48.76 -55.30 39.19
N ASP A 78 -48.55 -54.35 38.26
CA ASP A 78 -47.21 -53.89 37.88
C ASP A 78 -46.56 -53.06 38.99
N TRP A 79 -47.38 -52.30 39.74
CA TRP A 79 -46.90 -51.43 40.80
C TRP A 79 -47.51 -51.70 42.16
N CYS A 80 -48.63 -52.42 42.29
CA CYS A 80 -49.24 -52.81 43.56
C CYS A 80 -49.52 -54.32 43.60
N THR A 81 -49.03 -55.03 44.61
CA THR A 81 -49.16 -56.48 44.74
C THR A 81 -49.66 -56.88 46.11
N VAL A 82 -50.34 -58.04 46.20
CA VAL A 82 -50.86 -58.59 47.47
C VAL A 82 -50.48 -60.06 47.62
N SER A 83 -50.03 -60.46 48.81
CA SER A 83 -49.64 -61.85 49.09
C SER A 83 -49.89 -62.25 50.55
N PRO A 84 -50.56 -63.39 50.83
CA PRO A 84 -51.25 -64.27 49.86
C PRO A 84 -52.55 -63.62 49.33
N SER A 85 -52.91 -63.90 48.06
CA SER A 85 -54.11 -63.33 47.42
C SER A 85 -55.38 -64.18 47.56
N SER A 86 -55.31 -65.36 48.21
CA SER A 86 -56.46 -66.17 48.57
C SER A 86 -56.13 -67.16 49.69
N GLY A 87 -57.14 -67.64 50.43
CA GLY A 87 -56.98 -68.60 51.52
C GLY A 87 -58.28 -69.32 51.91
N THR A 88 -58.19 -70.27 52.85
CA THR A 88 -59.33 -70.99 53.42
C THR A 88 -59.95 -70.22 54.60
N ALA A 89 -61.07 -70.71 55.16
CA ALA A 89 -61.66 -70.13 56.37
C ALA A 89 -60.67 -70.16 57.57
N GLY A 90 -60.70 -69.13 58.42
CA GLY A 90 -59.77 -68.89 59.53
C GLY A 90 -59.17 -67.47 59.53
N ASP A 91 -58.22 -67.23 60.43
CA ASP A 91 -57.48 -65.97 60.51
C ASP A 91 -56.44 -65.86 59.37
N ALA A 92 -56.36 -64.69 58.74
CA ALA A 92 -55.49 -64.39 57.62
C ALA A 92 -54.81 -63.02 57.77
N SER A 93 -53.58 -62.91 57.27
CA SER A 93 -52.85 -61.65 57.14
C SER A 93 -52.19 -61.57 55.77
N VAL A 94 -52.39 -60.45 55.07
CA VAL A 94 -52.00 -60.22 53.68
C VAL A 94 -51.17 -58.95 53.59
N THR A 95 -50.00 -59.03 52.96
CA THR A 95 -49.15 -57.87 52.73
C THR A 95 -49.47 -57.24 51.38
N ILE A 96 -49.73 -55.93 51.37
CA ILE A 96 -49.87 -55.06 50.21
C ILE A 96 -48.53 -54.35 50.00
N SER A 97 -47.95 -54.44 48.81
CA SER A 97 -46.65 -53.85 48.47
C SER A 97 -46.72 -53.00 47.21
N ILE A 98 -46.13 -51.80 47.23
CA ILE A 98 -46.12 -50.86 46.11
C ILE A 98 -44.69 -50.49 45.62
N GLN A 99 -44.51 -50.32 44.32
CA GLN A 99 -43.27 -49.84 43.65
C GLN A 99 -43.22 -48.30 43.61
N GLU A 100 -42.03 -47.69 43.40
CA GLU A 100 -41.88 -46.23 43.23
C GLU A 100 -42.64 -45.73 41.99
N ASN A 101 -43.28 -44.56 42.12
CA ASN A 101 -43.93 -43.82 41.04
C ASN A 101 -42.97 -42.76 40.49
N THR A 102 -42.45 -43.01 39.28
CA THR A 102 -41.51 -42.09 38.62
C THR A 102 -42.19 -41.10 37.67
N ASP A 103 -43.52 -41.21 37.53
CA ASP A 103 -44.34 -40.36 36.68
C ASP A 103 -44.84 -39.11 37.42
N TYR A 104 -45.27 -38.10 36.66
CA TYR A 104 -45.78 -36.83 37.19
C TYR A 104 -47.29 -36.85 37.50
N ASP A 105 -47.95 -38.00 37.34
CA ASP A 105 -49.35 -38.24 37.71
C ASP A 105 -49.46 -39.20 38.90
N SER A 106 -50.43 -38.94 39.79
CA SER A 106 -50.76 -39.88 40.88
C SER A 106 -51.48 -41.11 40.32
N ARG A 107 -51.28 -42.27 40.93
CA ARG A 107 -51.91 -43.53 40.51
C ARG A 107 -52.62 -44.22 41.67
N SER A 108 -53.70 -44.96 41.39
CA SER A 108 -54.45 -45.69 42.43
C SER A 108 -55.04 -47.01 41.92
N VAL A 109 -55.35 -47.90 42.85
CA VAL A 109 -55.94 -49.22 42.59
C VAL A 109 -56.93 -49.60 43.69
N LYS A 110 -58.04 -50.23 43.32
CA LYS A 110 -59.05 -50.73 44.26
C LYS A 110 -58.77 -52.20 44.59
N LEU A 111 -58.56 -52.47 45.87
CA LEU A 111 -58.39 -53.80 46.44
C LEU A 111 -59.73 -54.30 46.98
N THR A 112 -60.17 -55.46 46.49
CA THR A 112 -61.44 -56.08 46.88
C THR A 112 -61.18 -57.45 47.50
N LEU A 113 -61.57 -57.60 48.77
CA LEU A 113 -61.56 -58.84 49.55
C LEU A 113 -62.95 -59.47 49.53
N VAL A 114 -63.05 -60.70 49.03
CA VAL A 114 -64.29 -61.48 48.95
C VAL A 114 -64.14 -62.75 49.79
N ALA A 115 -65.08 -63.00 50.69
CA ALA A 115 -65.18 -64.22 51.47
C ALA A 115 -66.64 -64.69 51.57
N GLY A 116 -66.96 -65.82 50.93
CA GLY A 116 -68.36 -66.23 50.77
C GLY A 116 -69.17 -65.18 49.99
N GLY A 117 -70.29 -64.73 50.55
CA GLY A 117 -71.10 -63.63 50.01
C GLY A 117 -70.65 -62.22 50.45
N ILE A 118 -69.68 -62.08 51.37
CA ILE A 118 -69.22 -60.76 51.83
C ILE A 118 -68.08 -60.26 50.94
N GLU A 119 -68.29 -59.08 50.37
CA GLU A 119 -67.29 -58.32 49.62
C GLU A 119 -67.02 -56.98 50.31
N LYS A 120 -65.76 -56.73 50.67
CA LYS A 120 -65.28 -55.42 51.14
C LYS A 120 -64.18 -54.92 50.20
N SER A 121 -64.15 -53.62 49.92
CA SER A 121 -63.12 -53.05 49.04
C SER A 121 -62.67 -51.65 49.46
N PHE A 122 -61.44 -51.29 49.11
CA PHE A 122 -60.87 -49.95 49.35
C PHE A 122 -59.80 -49.58 48.34
N THR A 123 -59.47 -48.30 48.29
CA THR A 123 -58.50 -47.76 47.33
C THR A 123 -57.12 -47.62 47.96
N VAL A 124 -56.09 -48.07 47.25
CA VAL A 124 -54.69 -47.78 47.50
C VAL A 124 -54.22 -46.74 46.48
N SER A 125 -53.76 -45.57 46.93
CA SER A 125 -53.26 -44.50 46.07
C SER A 125 -51.78 -44.23 46.31
N GLN A 126 -51.08 -43.73 45.30
CA GLN A 126 -49.69 -43.34 45.36
C GLN A 126 -49.47 -41.98 44.67
N LYS A 127 -48.74 -41.08 45.33
CA LYS A 127 -48.44 -39.72 44.82
C LYS A 127 -47.48 -39.72 43.63
N GLN A 128 -47.51 -38.63 42.86
CA GLN A 128 -46.62 -38.31 41.73
C GLN A 128 -45.23 -37.82 42.15
N LYS A 129 -44.28 -37.76 41.20
CA LYS A 129 -42.95 -37.14 41.35
C LYS A 129 -43.01 -35.61 41.30
N ASP A 130 -42.18 -34.94 42.10
CA ASP A 130 -42.03 -33.46 42.09
C ASP A 130 -41.25 -32.96 40.85
N ALA A 131 -41.67 -31.82 40.28
CA ALA A 131 -41.06 -31.18 39.10
C ALA A 131 -41.02 -29.66 39.20
N LEU A 132 -39.94 -29.06 38.69
CA LEU A 132 -39.75 -27.61 38.48
C LEU A 132 -38.93 -27.42 37.20
N THR A 133 -39.48 -26.77 36.17
CA THR A 133 -38.80 -26.52 34.88
C THR A 133 -39.18 -25.17 34.30
N LEU A 134 -38.32 -24.60 33.45
CA LEU A 134 -38.54 -23.33 32.75
C LEU A 134 -38.72 -23.52 31.25
N THR A 135 -39.55 -22.69 30.64
CA THR A 135 -39.67 -22.60 29.18
C THR A 135 -38.47 -21.93 28.51
N ALA A 136 -37.79 -21.04 29.22
CA ALA A 136 -36.55 -20.39 28.78
C ALA A 136 -35.67 -20.02 29.98
N SER A 137 -34.35 -20.12 29.82
CA SER A 137 -33.36 -19.85 30.88
C SER A 137 -32.35 -18.77 30.49
N ARG A 138 -32.49 -18.14 29.32
CA ARG A 138 -31.60 -17.05 28.86
C ARG A 138 -32.37 -16.00 28.06
N PHE A 139 -32.10 -14.73 28.33
CA PHE A 139 -32.66 -13.58 27.62
C PHE A 139 -31.58 -12.54 27.32
N GLU A 140 -31.63 -11.96 26.12
CA GLU A 140 -30.71 -10.90 25.66
C GLU A 140 -31.52 -9.62 25.41
N MET A 141 -31.04 -8.50 25.96
CA MET A 141 -31.80 -7.26 26.04
C MET A 141 -30.97 -6.07 25.56
N GLY A 142 -31.60 -5.18 24.79
CA GLY A 142 -30.99 -3.91 24.40
C GLY A 142 -30.80 -2.97 25.59
N LYS A 143 -29.99 -1.93 25.39
CA LYS A 143 -29.65 -0.93 26.42
C LYS A 143 -30.86 -0.24 27.06
N GLU A 144 -31.97 -0.10 26.34
CA GLU A 144 -33.20 0.55 26.84
C GLU A 144 -33.94 -0.27 27.91
N GLY A 145 -33.58 -1.55 28.11
CA GLY A 145 -34.28 -2.45 29.03
C GLY A 145 -35.61 -2.95 28.47
N GLY A 146 -36.54 -3.34 29.34
CA GLY A 146 -37.83 -3.89 28.95
C GLY A 146 -38.37 -4.96 29.90
N THR A 147 -39.34 -5.75 29.44
CA THR A 147 -39.95 -6.83 30.23
C THR A 147 -39.59 -8.19 29.65
N VAL A 148 -39.20 -9.11 30.53
CA VAL A 148 -38.94 -10.52 30.22
C VAL A 148 -40.01 -11.37 30.88
N GLU A 149 -40.65 -12.24 30.12
CA GLU A 149 -41.65 -13.20 30.61
C GLU A 149 -41.15 -14.63 30.47
N VAL A 150 -41.38 -15.45 31.50
CA VAL A 150 -40.96 -16.85 31.54
C VAL A 150 -42.05 -17.71 32.18
N GLU A 151 -42.44 -18.79 31.50
CA GLU A 151 -43.34 -19.78 32.07
C GLU A 151 -42.55 -20.79 32.92
N VAL A 152 -42.94 -20.92 34.18
CA VAL A 152 -42.49 -21.91 35.17
C VAL A 152 -43.52 -23.03 35.25
N LYS A 153 -43.10 -24.26 34.95
CA LYS A 153 -43.91 -25.46 35.08
C LYS A 153 -43.49 -26.22 36.32
N ALA A 154 -44.34 -26.18 37.35
CA ALA A 154 -44.11 -26.85 38.62
C ALA A 154 -45.39 -27.48 39.17
N ASN A 155 -45.28 -28.67 39.77
CA ASN A 155 -46.36 -29.30 40.57
C ASN A 155 -46.12 -29.17 42.09
N ILE A 156 -45.15 -28.32 42.45
CA ILE A 156 -44.72 -27.96 43.80
C ILE A 156 -44.69 -26.44 43.95
N THR A 157 -44.70 -25.95 45.19
CA THR A 157 -44.58 -24.51 45.48
C THR A 157 -43.12 -24.06 45.34
N PHE A 158 -42.85 -22.95 44.66
CA PHE A 158 -41.51 -22.42 44.45
C PHE A 158 -41.40 -20.95 44.86
N GLU A 159 -40.17 -20.50 45.08
CA GLU A 159 -39.82 -19.10 45.37
C GLU A 159 -38.93 -18.53 44.26
N VAL A 160 -38.98 -17.21 44.09
CA VAL A 160 -38.18 -16.46 43.12
C VAL A 160 -37.21 -15.56 43.88
N GLU A 161 -35.93 -15.72 43.60
CA GLU A 161 -34.83 -14.97 44.22
C GLU A 161 -34.07 -14.20 43.14
N ILE A 162 -34.01 -12.88 43.27
CA ILE A 162 -33.09 -12.03 42.50
C ILE A 162 -31.88 -11.74 43.41
N PRO A 163 -30.64 -12.08 43.01
CA PRO A 163 -29.43 -11.78 43.77
C PRO A 163 -29.32 -10.28 44.08
N GLU A 164 -28.78 -9.93 45.25
CA GLU A 164 -28.73 -8.54 45.73
C GLU A 164 -28.06 -7.58 44.74
N VAL A 165 -27.01 -8.04 44.06
CA VAL A 165 -26.26 -7.28 43.05
C VAL A 165 -27.10 -6.86 41.84
N ASP A 166 -28.13 -7.64 41.51
CA ASP A 166 -28.96 -7.45 40.31
C ASP A 166 -30.26 -6.68 40.58
N ARG A 167 -30.67 -6.54 41.85
CA ARG A 167 -31.91 -5.86 42.25
C ARG A 167 -31.97 -4.38 41.90
N SER A 168 -30.82 -3.77 41.63
CA SER A 168 -30.75 -2.37 41.19
C SER A 168 -31.33 -2.15 39.80
N TRP A 169 -31.45 -3.20 38.98
CA TRP A 169 -31.93 -3.10 37.60
C TRP A 169 -32.86 -4.22 37.15
N ILE A 170 -32.96 -5.33 37.88
CA ILE A 170 -33.95 -6.39 37.67
C ILE A 170 -34.96 -6.35 38.81
N SER A 171 -36.26 -6.29 38.48
CA SER A 171 -37.35 -6.36 39.46
C SER A 171 -38.47 -7.27 38.97
N GLN A 172 -39.07 -8.05 39.86
CA GLN A 172 -40.22 -8.88 39.53
C GLN A 172 -41.49 -8.01 39.45
N ALA A 173 -42.27 -8.15 38.37
CA ALA A 173 -43.54 -7.46 38.22
C ALA A 173 -44.64 -8.17 39.03
N ASN A 174 -45.50 -7.40 39.71
CA ASN A 174 -46.59 -7.95 40.53
C ASN A 174 -47.72 -8.54 39.67
N THR A 175 -47.78 -9.86 39.55
CA THR A 175 -48.93 -10.58 38.97
C THR A 175 -49.94 -10.95 40.06
N ARG A 176 -51.23 -10.64 39.88
CA ARG A 176 -52.30 -10.78 40.90
C ARG A 176 -52.71 -12.24 41.26
N GLY A 177 -51.90 -13.25 40.95
CA GLY A 177 -52.21 -14.67 41.19
C GLY A 177 -51.42 -15.26 42.36
N LEU A 178 -52.08 -16.05 43.22
CA LEU A 178 -51.47 -16.71 44.40
C LEU A 178 -50.44 -17.80 44.06
N VAL A 179 -50.40 -18.29 42.82
CA VAL A 179 -49.30 -19.06 42.21
C VAL A 179 -49.28 -18.70 40.72
N ALA A 180 -48.32 -17.89 40.28
CA ALA A 180 -48.21 -17.49 38.88
C ALA A 180 -47.29 -18.45 38.13
N THR A 181 -47.82 -19.15 37.11
CA THR A 181 -47.01 -19.97 36.19
C THR A 181 -46.25 -19.12 35.17
N ASN A 182 -46.66 -17.88 34.90
CA ASN A 182 -45.92 -16.94 34.07
C ASN A 182 -45.35 -15.82 34.94
N LEU A 183 -44.03 -15.79 35.09
CA LEU A 183 -43.32 -14.74 35.82
C LEU A 183 -42.87 -13.66 34.84
N ALA A 184 -43.09 -12.40 35.21
CA ALA A 184 -42.64 -11.25 34.45
C ALA A 184 -41.62 -10.44 35.24
N PHE A 185 -40.54 -10.03 34.60
CA PHE A 185 -39.45 -9.25 35.19
C PHE A 185 -39.21 -7.98 34.38
N THR A 186 -39.15 -6.84 35.07
CA THR A 186 -38.85 -5.54 34.47
C THR A 186 -37.37 -5.23 34.64
N LEU A 187 -36.74 -4.82 33.54
CA LEU A 187 -35.33 -4.49 33.42
C LEU A 187 -35.17 -2.99 33.16
N ALA A 188 -34.48 -2.29 34.06
CA ALA A 188 -34.18 -0.88 33.90
C ALA A 188 -33.21 -0.63 32.72
N PRO A 189 -33.22 0.57 32.10
CA PRO A 189 -32.21 0.94 31.12
C PRO A 189 -30.77 0.83 31.67
N ASN A 190 -29.82 0.50 30.81
CA ASN A 190 -28.40 0.50 31.10
C ASN A 190 -27.71 1.74 30.53
N GLU A 191 -27.53 2.75 31.37
CA GLU A 191 -26.84 4.00 31.02
C GLU A 191 -25.31 3.83 30.97
N GLY A 192 -24.78 2.73 31.51
CA GLY A 192 -23.34 2.43 31.54
C GLY A 192 -22.80 1.99 30.18
N VAL A 193 -21.53 2.35 29.89
CA VAL A 193 -20.87 2.04 28.60
C VAL A 193 -20.64 0.55 28.36
N ALA A 194 -20.56 -0.25 29.43
CA ALA A 194 -20.38 -1.70 29.36
C ALA A 194 -21.71 -2.45 29.49
N GLY A 195 -21.81 -3.60 28.83
CA GLY A 195 -22.90 -4.53 29.07
C GLY A 195 -22.86 -5.09 30.48
N ARG A 196 -24.02 -5.51 30.99
CA ARG A 196 -24.17 -6.13 32.31
C ARG A 196 -24.92 -7.44 32.20
N GLU A 197 -24.65 -8.35 33.12
CA GLU A 197 -25.36 -9.64 33.23
C GLU A 197 -25.97 -9.75 34.62
N GLY A 198 -27.12 -10.40 34.71
CA GLY A 198 -27.81 -10.66 35.97
C GLY A 198 -28.54 -11.99 35.94
N GLU A 199 -28.84 -12.51 37.13
CA GLU A 199 -29.47 -13.81 37.29
C GLU A 199 -30.79 -13.71 38.05
N ILE A 200 -31.74 -14.59 37.75
CA ILE A 200 -32.94 -14.83 38.56
C ILE A 200 -32.97 -16.31 38.88
N VAL A 201 -33.14 -16.66 40.14
CA VAL A 201 -33.13 -18.05 40.60
C VAL A 201 -34.51 -18.45 41.09
N ILE A 202 -35.01 -19.58 40.59
CA ILE A 202 -36.31 -20.15 40.96
C ILE A 202 -36.04 -21.45 41.70
N ARG A 203 -36.53 -21.57 42.94
CA ARG A 203 -36.19 -22.71 43.82
C ARG A 203 -37.39 -23.31 44.52
N SER A 204 -37.36 -24.62 44.72
CA SER A 204 -38.28 -25.35 45.59
C SER A 204 -37.52 -26.50 46.25
N GLY A 205 -37.23 -26.39 47.55
CA GLY A 205 -36.46 -27.39 48.28
C GLY A 205 -35.06 -27.58 47.69
N SER A 206 -34.77 -28.79 47.18
CA SER A 206 -33.51 -29.13 46.50
C SER A 206 -33.49 -28.88 44.99
N LEU A 207 -34.63 -28.53 44.39
CA LEU A 207 -34.75 -28.22 42.95
C LEU A 207 -34.51 -26.72 42.72
N SER A 208 -33.69 -26.38 41.72
CA SER A 208 -33.38 -24.99 41.37
C SER A 208 -33.20 -24.83 39.86
N GLU A 209 -33.78 -23.77 39.32
CA GLU A 209 -33.62 -23.32 37.94
C GLU A 209 -33.12 -21.88 37.91
N LYS A 210 -32.37 -21.50 36.88
CA LYS A 210 -31.73 -20.18 36.75
C LYS A 210 -32.07 -19.54 35.42
N ILE A 211 -32.41 -18.26 35.45
CA ILE A 211 -32.61 -17.41 34.27
C ILE A 211 -31.45 -16.43 34.22
N ARG A 212 -30.72 -16.41 33.10
CA ARG A 212 -29.65 -15.45 32.85
C ARG A 212 -30.14 -14.34 31.93
N ILE A 213 -29.90 -13.10 32.31
CA ILE A 213 -30.26 -11.91 31.53
C ILE A 213 -28.97 -11.17 31.20
N THR A 214 -28.70 -10.97 29.92
CA THR A 214 -27.60 -10.13 29.44
C THR A 214 -28.18 -8.86 28.84
N GLN A 215 -27.75 -7.70 29.32
CA GLN A 215 -28.19 -6.40 28.83
C GLN A 215 -27.02 -5.62 28.24
N GLU A 216 -27.21 -5.09 27.03
CA GLU A 216 -26.20 -4.30 26.33
C GLU A 216 -25.87 -2.98 27.07
N GLY A 217 -24.65 -2.49 26.85
CA GLY A 217 -24.20 -1.17 27.33
C GLY A 217 -24.52 -0.07 26.33
N SER A 218 -24.33 1.18 26.73
CA SER A 218 -24.60 2.35 25.89
C SER A 218 -23.57 2.59 24.76
N CYS A 219 -22.48 1.83 24.71
CA CYS A 219 -21.46 1.89 23.65
C CYS A 219 -21.64 0.75 22.63
N ASP A 220 -21.85 1.13 21.37
CA ASP A 220 -21.94 0.21 20.25
C ASP A 220 -20.56 -0.40 19.92
N ASP A 221 -20.54 -1.55 19.24
CA ASP A 221 -19.33 -2.18 18.73
C ASP A 221 -18.62 -1.26 17.73
N GLY A 222 -17.28 -1.16 17.82
CA GLY A 222 -16.49 -0.26 16.98
C GLY A 222 -16.52 1.19 17.46
N LEU A 223 -16.52 2.14 16.53
CA LEU A 223 -16.54 3.57 16.82
C LEU A 223 -17.98 4.05 17.04
N SER A 224 -18.25 4.65 18.20
CA SER A 224 -19.49 5.39 18.48
C SER A 224 -19.15 6.75 19.10
N PHE A 225 -20.10 7.67 19.13
CA PHE A 225 -19.85 9.01 19.63
C PHE A 225 -21.11 9.66 20.20
N ARG A 226 -20.96 10.61 21.12
CA ARG A 226 -22.06 11.35 21.76
C ARG A 226 -21.75 12.84 21.90
N PRO A 227 -22.70 13.74 21.57
CA PRO A 227 -24.09 13.45 21.12
C PRO A 227 -24.16 12.79 19.73
N GLU A 228 -25.27 12.13 19.41
CA GLU A 228 -25.47 11.38 18.15
C GLU A 228 -25.52 12.29 16.91
N ILE A 229 -25.79 13.58 17.11
CA ILE A 229 -25.67 14.63 16.11
C ILE A 229 -24.54 15.55 16.58
N PRO A 230 -23.29 15.29 16.17
CA PRO A 230 -22.16 16.16 16.51
C PRO A 230 -22.33 17.55 15.92
N ASP A 231 -21.94 18.55 16.70
CA ASP A 231 -21.93 19.95 16.31
C ASP A 231 -20.51 20.49 16.48
N ALA A 232 -20.01 21.20 15.46
CA ALA A 232 -18.64 21.69 15.39
C ALA A 232 -18.26 22.58 16.60
N ASP A 233 -19.23 23.26 17.19
CA ASP A 233 -19.06 24.23 18.27
C ASP A 233 -19.57 23.70 19.62
N ARG A 234 -19.78 22.38 19.71
CA ARG A 234 -20.07 21.65 20.95
C ARG A 234 -19.02 20.57 21.20
N GLN A 235 -18.96 20.09 22.44
CA GLN A 235 -18.12 18.95 22.79
C GLN A 235 -18.63 17.67 22.13
N LEU A 236 -17.71 16.77 21.78
CA LEU A 236 -18.00 15.43 21.28
C LEU A 236 -17.16 14.42 22.04
N THR A 237 -17.78 13.40 22.61
CA THR A 237 -17.04 12.25 23.15
C THR A 237 -17.08 11.10 22.14
N LEU A 238 -15.90 10.68 21.71
CA LEU A 238 -15.72 9.47 20.91
C LEU A 238 -15.53 8.28 21.84
N TYR A 239 -16.16 7.17 21.54
CA TYR A 239 -16.00 5.87 22.20
C TYR A 239 -15.55 4.85 21.18
N PHE A 240 -14.67 3.94 21.58
CA PHE A 240 -14.27 2.80 20.78
C PHE A 240 -14.38 1.53 21.61
N LYS A 241 -15.23 0.61 21.16
CA LYS A 241 -15.36 -0.75 21.71
C LYS A 241 -14.72 -1.75 20.75
N ALA A 242 -13.58 -2.31 21.15
CA ALA A 242 -12.91 -3.33 20.35
C ALA A 242 -13.77 -4.60 20.30
N THR A 243 -14.11 -5.05 19.10
CA THR A 243 -14.75 -6.35 18.86
C THR A 243 -13.71 -7.47 18.95
N LYS A 244 -14.14 -8.74 19.07
CA LYS A 244 -13.22 -9.89 19.13
C LYS A 244 -12.29 -10.03 17.91
N THR A 245 -12.68 -9.44 16.77
CA THR A 245 -11.86 -9.43 15.55
C THR A 245 -10.88 -8.26 15.51
N SER A 246 -11.06 -7.24 16.36
CA SER A 246 -10.16 -6.09 16.43
C SER A 246 -8.80 -6.51 16.99
N PRO A 247 -7.68 -6.09 16.37
CA PRO A 247 -6.34 -6.24 16.93
C PRO A 247 -6.16 -5.60 18.33
N LEU A 248 -7.05 -4.69 18.73
CA LEU A 248 -7.04 -4.04 20.04
C LEU A 248 -7.88 -4.81 21.09
N TYR A 249 -8.54 -5.91 20.75
CA TYR A 249 -9.26 -6.73 21.72
C TYR A 249 -8.31 -7.35 22.75
N GLY A 250 -8.58 -7.14 24.03
CA GLY A 250 -7.72 -7.58 25.13
C GLY A 250 -6.41 -6.78 25.26
N TYR A 251 -6.23 -5.70 24.50
CA TYR A 251 -5.01 -4.90 24.56
C TYR A 251 -4.94 -4.11 25.88
N ALA A 252 -3.79 -4.22 26.57
CA ALA A 252 -3.54 -3.59 27.86
C ALA A 252 -2.66 -2.33 27.78
N GLY A 253 -2.08 -2.05 26.60
CA GLY A 253 -1.26 -0.86 26.38
C GLY A 253 -2.10 0.41 26.16
N ASP A 254 -1.40 1.53 26.01
CA ASP A 254 -2.03 2.81 25.71
C ASP A 254 -2.65 2.81 24.30
N VAL A 255 -3.86 3.34 24.20
CA VAL A 255 -4.62 3.51 22.96
C VAL A 255 -4.72 5.00 22.64
N TYR A 256 -4.50 5.34 21.38
CA TYR A 256 -4.54 6.71 20.86
C TYR A 256 -5.55 6.81 19.72
N VAL A 257 -6.14 7.99 19.57
CA VAL A 257 -6.89 8.36 18.38
C VAL A 257 -5.99 9.14 17.42
N HIS A 258 -5.92 8.71 16.16
CA HIS A 258 -5.43 9.51 15.05
C HIS A 258 -6.65 10.10 14.34
N THR A 259 -6.85 11.41 14.46
CA THR A 259 -8.06 12.09 13.98
C THR A 259 -7.73 13.45 13.38
N GLY A 260 -8.54 13.89 12.42
CA GLY A 260 -8.45 15.18 11.75
C GLY A 260 -9.81 15.64 11.26
N VAL A 261 -9.93 16.93 10.93
CA VAL A 261 -11.08 17.46 10.21
C VAL A 261 -10.94 17.09 8.75
N VAL A 262 -11.91 16.36 8.19
CA VAL A 262 -11.93 16.03 6.77
C VAL A 262 -12.63 17.15 6.02
N SER A 263 -11.91 17.81 5.14
CA SER A 263 -12.44 18.85 4.26
C SER A 263 -11.71 18.82 2.93
N GLU A 264 -12.46 19.05 1.84
CA GLU A 264 -11.98 18.88 0.47
C GLU A 264 -11.35 17.49 0.22
N GLY A 265 -11.91 16.45 0.83
CA GLY A 265 -11.42 15.06 0.73
C GLY A 265 -10.09 14.79 1.44
N THR A 266 -9.54 15.77 2.16
CA THR A 266 -8.23 15.68 2.82
C THR A 266 -8.37 15.79 4.33
N TRP A 267 -7.55 15.05 5.07
CA TRP A 267 -7.44 15.16 6.52
C TRP A 267 -6.63 16.40 6.88
N MET A 268 -7.26 17.38 7.50
CA MET A 268 -6.66 18.63 7.94
C MET A 268 -6.67 18.74 9.47
N TYR A 269 -5.83 19.62 10.02
CA TYR A 269 -5.74 19.87 11.46
C TYR A 269 -5.44 18.62 12.29
N VAL A 270 -4.70 17.66 11.73
CA VAL A 270 -4.34 16.40 12.43
C VAL A 270 -3.39 16.75 13.58
N PRO A 271 -3.74 16.53 14.86
CA PRO A 271 -2.94 17.00 16.00
C PRO A 271 -1.59 16.29 16.17
N ALA A 272 -1.43 15.10 15.58
CA ALA A 272 -0.21 14.32 15.64
C ALA A 272 -0.06 13.39 14.43
N GLU A 273 1.15 13.33 13.89
CA GLU A 273 1.55 12.38 12.84
C GLU A 273 1.29 10.92 13.26
N TRP A 274 1.18 10.01 12.29
CA TRP A 274 0.84 8.61 12.52
C TRP A 274 1.68 7.95 13.63
N ASN A 275 3.00 8.14 13.59
CA ASN A 275 3.95 7.55 14.54
C ASN A 275 4.25 8.45 15.77
N THR A 276 3.50 9.54 15.96
CA THR A 276 3.70 10.48 17.08
C THR A 276 2.57 10.33 18.10
N ASN A 277 2.93 10.10 19.37
CA ASN A 277 1.97 10.05 20.47
C ASN A 277 1.96 11.40 21.20
N VAL A 278 0.80 12.03 21.27
CA VAL A 278 0.58 13.26 22.04
C VAL A 278 -0.52 13.02 23.07
N ASP A 279 -0.36 13.57 24.28
CA ASP A 279 -1.31 13.35 25.39
C ASP A 279 -2.74 13.75 25.03
N LYS A 280 -2.90 14.81 24.24
CA LYS A 280 -4.20 15.28 23.75
C LYS A 280 -4.96 14.23 22.95
N CYS A 281 -4.27 13.28 22.32
CA CYS A 281 -4.87 12.20 21.52
C CYS A 281 -4.96 10.86 22.26
N LYS A 282 -4.51 10.79 23.51
CA LYS A 282 -4.55 9.55 24.30
C LYS A 282 -5.99 9.27 24.74
N MET A 283 -6.47 8.06 24.49
CA MET A 283 -7.81 7.63 24.91
C MET A 283 -7.79 7.05 26.32
N VAL A 284 -8.86 7.29 27.07
CA VAL A 284 -9.06 6.79 28.43
C VAL A 284 -9.81 5.47 28.39
N ARG A 285 -9.27 4.42 28.99
CA ARG A 285 -9.97 3.14 29.15
C ARG A 285 -11.08 3.30 30.17
N VAL A 286 -12.32 3.10 29.76
CA VAL A 286 -13.53 3.29 30.61
C VAL A 286 -14.18 1.97 31.00
N ALA A 287 -13.91 0.89 30.27
CA ALA A 287 -14.27 -0.48 30.63
C ALA A 287 -13.37 -1.45 29.86
N ASP A 288 -13.57 -2.76 30.07
CA ASP A 288 -12.86 -3.77 29.29
C ASP A 288 -13.14 -3.62 27.80
N ASN A 289 -12.05 -3.45 27.04
CA ASN A 289 -12.08 -3.25 25.59
C ASN A 289 -12.81 -1.97 25.13
N ILE A 290 -13.07 -1.02 26.04
CA ILE A 290 -13.75 0.24 25.72
C ILE A 290 -12.86 1.42 26.14
N TRP A 291 -12.59 2.29 25.18
CA TRP A 291 -11.84 3.53 25.37
C TRP A 291 -12.69 4.72 24.94
N SER A 292 -12.42 5.90 25.53
CA SER A 292 -13.09 7.14 25.17
C SER A 292 -12.14 8.33 25.12
N ILE A 293 -12.53 9.36 24.38
CA ILE A 293 -11.85 10.66 24.36
C ILE A 293 -12.86 11.77 24.10
N THR A 294 -12.77 12.87 24.83
CA THR A 294 -13.65 14.02 24.66
C THR A 294 -12.93 15.16 23.94
N LEU A 295 -13.48 15.58 22.81
CA LEU A 295 -13.07 16.75 22.04
C LEU A 295 -13.72 17.99 22.65
N ALA A 296 -13.05 18.59 23.64
CA ALA A 296 -13.53 19.73 24.41
C ALA A 296 -12.55 20.93 24.32
N PRO A 297 -13.01 22.18 24.55
CA PRO A 297 -14.39 22.61 24.85
C PRO A 297 -15.39 22.49 23.69
N SER A 298 -14.92 22.42 22.44
CA SER A 298 -15.72 22.03 21.26
C SER A 298 -14.84 21.27 20.27
N ILE A 299 -15.45 20.59 19.28
CA ILE A 299 -14.71 19.94 18.19
C ILE A 299 -13.76 20.95 17.52
N ARG A 300 -14.27 22.11 17.09
CA ARG A 300 -13.49 23.17 16.43
C ARG A 300 -12.30 23.65 17.26
N GLN A 301 -12.54 23.96 18.53
CA GLN A 301 -11.48 24.46 19.42
C GLN A 301 -10.46 23.36 19.75
N TRP A 302 -10.90 22.11 19.82
CA TRP A 302 -10.00 20.98 20.00
C TRP A 302 -9.09 20.79 18.79
N PHE A 303 -9.58 20.90 17.55
CA PHE A 303 -8.72 20.86 16.37
C PHE A 303 -7.94 22.16 16.12
N GLY A 304 -8.35 23.28 16.70
CA GLY A 304 -7.81 24.60 16.37
C GLY A 304 -8.12 25.00 14.93
N SER A 305 -9.26 24.53 14.39
CA SER A 305 -9.61 24.71 12.97
C SER A 305 -10.13 26.11 12.62
N ASN A 306 -10.30 26.99 13.61
CA ASN A 306 -10.74 28.38 13.44
C ASN A 306 -11.98 28.49 12.53
N GLU A 307 -11.91 29.33 11.50
CA GLU A 307 -13.00 29.58 10.55
C GLU A 307 -13.23 28.45 9.54
N THR A 308 -12.41 27.38 9.57
CA THR A 308 -12.59 26.25 8.65
C THR A 308 -13.83 25.44 9.01
N PRO A 309 -14.76 25.24 8.07
CA PRO A 309 -15.95 24.43 8.29
C PRO A 309 -15.62 22.99 8.70
N VAL A 310 -16.24 22.51 9.77
CA VAL A 310 -16.04 21.15 10.29
C VAL A 310 -17.28 20.32 9.97
N ARG A 311 -17.27 19.62 8.82
CA ARG A 311 -18.41 18.78 8.39
C ARG A 311 -18.20 17.30 8.57
N GLN A 312 -16.95 16.88 8.71
CA GLN A 312 -16.60 15.48 8.88
C GLN A 312 -15.31 15.38 9.67
N LEU A 313 -15.20 14.37 10.52
CA LEU A 313 -13.95 13.96 11.17
C LEU A 313 -13.54 12.62 10.60
N GLY A 314 -12.26 12.48 10.32
CA GLY A 314 -11.63 11.18 10.11
C GLY A 314 -11.15 10.65 11.46
N VAL A 315 -11.33 9.36 11.72
CA VAL A 315 -10.96 8.72 12.99
C VAL A 315 -10.35 7.35 12.73
N VAL A 316 -9.14 7.14 13.24
CA VAL A 316 -8.47 5.84 13.34
C VAL A 316 -8.03 5.62 14.77
N ILE A 317 -8.38 4.48 15.35
CA ILE A 317 -7.97 4.09 16.70
C ILE A 317 -6.74 3.18 16.59
N ARG A 318 -5.69 3.44 17.35
CA ARG A 318 -4.43 2.68 17.25
C ARG A 318 -3.74 2.44 18.58
N SER A 319 -2.88 1.41 18.61
CA SER A 319 -1.89 1.22 19.67
C SER A 319 -0.82 2.32 19.64
N ALA A 320 -0.10 2.48 20.75
CA ALA A 320 0.97 3.46 20.90
C ALA A 320 2.07 3.36 19.83
N ASP A 321 2.41 2.16 19.36
CA ASP A 321 3.40 1.90 18.30
C ASP A 321 2.81 1.93 16.87
N GLY A 322 1.50 2.15 16.73
CA GLY A 322 0.80 2.17 15.45
C GLY A 322 0.66 0.82 14.75
N SER A 323 1.13 -0.28 15.34
CA SER A 323 1.11 -1.62 14.71
C SER A 323 -0.27 -2.27 14.71
N LYS A 324 -1.17 -1.85 15.61
CA LYS A 324 -2.54 -2.36 15.73
C LYS A 324 -3.54 -1.23 15.49
N LYS A 325 -4.49 -1.45 14.58
CA LYS A 325 -5.62 -0.57 14.34
C LYS A 325 -6.89 -1.15 14.96
N GLY A 326 -7.82 -0.29 15.36
CA GLY A 326 -9.11 -0.69 15.91
C GLY A 326 -10.04 -1.31 14.87
N THR A 327 -9.99 -0.81 13.64
CA THR A 327 -10.79 -1.21 12.46
C THR A 327 -9.89 -1.35 11.23
N ASP A 328 -10.32 -2.13 10.24
CA ASP A 328 -9.57 -2.39 8.99
C ASP A 328 -9.60 -1.23 7.97
N GLY A 329 -10.02 -0.03 8.41
CA GLY A 329 -10.07 1.17 7.59
C GLY A 329 -10.41 2.41 8.41
N ASP A 330 -10.45 3.55 7.72
CA ASP A 330 -10.76 4.85 8.29
C ASP A 330 -12.25 4.95 8.63
N SER A 331 -12.56 5.44 9.83
CA SER A 331 -13.93 5.74 10.24
C SER A 331 -14.20 7.23 10.07
N PHE A 332 -15.43 7.59 9.66
CA PHE A 332 -15.81 8.97 9.45
C PHE A 332 -17.01 9.36 10.32
N VAL A 333 -16.92 10.51 10.98
CA VAL A 333 -17.99 11.08 11.81
C VAL A 333 -18.52 12.33 11.11
N SER A 334 -19.80 12.35 10.75
CA SER A 334 -20.44 13.54 10.19
C SER A 334 -20.68 14.57 11.30
N VAL A 335 -20.39 15.84 11.01
CA VAL A 335 -20.49 16.96 11.96
C VAL A 335 -21.33 18.06 11.33
N THR A 336 -22.22 18.66 12.12
CA THR A 336 -22.98 19.84 11.71
C THR A 336 -22.19 21.10 12.06
N ASP A 337 -22.03 22.00 11.09
CA ASP A 337 -21.41 23.32 11.30
C ASP A 337 -22.43 24.41 10.96
N HIS A 338 -22.85 25.17 11.98
CA HIS A 338 -23.80 26.27 11.83
C HIS A 338 -23.12 27.64 11.66
N LEU A 339 -21.84 27.75 12.04
CA LEU A 339 -21.13 29.03 12.03
C LEU A 339 -20.43 29.27 10.70
N TYR A 340 -19.79 28.25 10.15
CA TYR A 340 -19.00 28.38 8.93
C TYR A 340 -19.53 27.46 7.83
N LYS A 341 -19.67 28.03 6.64
CA LYS A 341 -20.07 27.30 5.43
C LYS A 341 -18.86 27.05 4.55
N PRO A 342 -18.80 25.92 3.84
CA PRO A 342 -17.84 25.72 2.76
C PRO A 342 -17.93 26.86 1.76
N PHE A 343 -16.80 27.16 1.14
CA PHE A 343 -16.77 28.10 0.04
C PHE A 343 -17.70 27.63 -1.09
N GLU A 344 -18.54 28.52 -1.60
CA GLU A 344 -19.44 28.27 -2.71
C GLU A 344 -18.98 29.05 -3.95
N PRO A 345 -18.46 28.36 -4.99
CA PRO A 345 -18.03 29.01 -6.21
C PRO A 345 -19.18 29.71 -6.94
N ALA A 346 -18.98 30.99 -7.27
CA ALA A 346 -19.90 31.77 -8.10
C ALA A 346 -20.03 31.21 -9.52
N ALA A 347 -20.95 31.77 -10.31
CA ALA A 347 -21.08 31.43 -11.72
C ALA A 347 -19.79 31.73 -12.51
N VAL A 348 -19.54 30.96 -13.57
CA VAL A 348 -18.37 31.08 -14.44
C VAL A 348 -18.31 32.47 -15.07
N ARG A 349 -17.12 33.08 -15.06
CA ARG A 349 -16.84 34.34 -15.77
C ARG A 349 -16.19 34.02 -17.11
N TYR A 350 -16.91 34.18 -18.21
CA TYR A 350 -16.36 33.97 -19.54
C TYR A 350 -15.63 35.22 -20.02
N ALA A 351 -14.35 35.09 -20.36
CA ALA A 351 -13.56 36.16 -20.94
C ALA A 351 -12.37 35.58 -21.73
N SER A 352 -12.07 36.19 -22.88
CA SER A 352 -10.91 35.78 -23.68
C SER A 352 -9.61 35.98 -22.92
N MET A 353 -8.73 34.99 -22.98
CA MET A 353 -7.38 35.08 -22.42
C MET A 353 -6.60 36.20 -23.13
N PRO A 354 -5.82 37.02 -22.41
CA PRO A 354 -4.96 38.01 -23.04
C PRO A 354 -4.01 37.37 -24.07
N GLY A 355 -3.75 38.08 -25.17
CA GLY A 355 -2.92 37.58 -26.26
C GLY A 355 -1.44 37.40 -25.85
N GLY A 356 -0.78 36.40 -26.43
CA GLY A 356 0.65 36.14 -26.21
C GLY A 356 0.97 35.34 -24.93
N LEU A 357 -0.05 34.90 -24.20
CA LEU A 357 0.13 34.05 -23.02
C LEU A 357 0.12 32.56 -23.41
N GLN A 358 0.75 31.76 -22.56
CA GLN A 358 0.83 30.30 -22.65
C GLN A 358 0.39 29.66 -21.33
N GLU A 359 0.21 28.34 -21.31
CA GLU A 359 -0.15 27.61 -20.09
C GLU A 359 0.88 27.85 -18.96
N GLY A 360 0.41 27.86 -17.72
CA GLY A 360 1.23 28.08 -16.55
C GLY A 360 1.39 29.54 -16.14
N ILE A 361 2.58 29.89 -15.66
CA ILE A 361 2.88 31.18 -15.02
C ILE A 361 3.50 32.16 -16.03
N ASN A 362 2.81 33.28 -16.31
CA ASN A 362 3.25 34.30 -17.26
C ASN A 362 3.59 35.61 -16.53
N LEU A 363 4.87 35.98 -16.53
CA LEU A 363 5.35 37.23 -15.92
C LEU A 363 5.10 38.39 -16.90
N ILE A 364 4.26 39.36 -16.51
CA ILE A 364 3.82 40.44 -17.42
C ILE A 364 4.69 41.68 -17.25
N ASP A 365 4.88 42.12 -16.00
CA ASP A 365 5.73 43.25 -15.62
C ASP A 365 6.26 43.04 -14.19
N ALA A 366 6.94 44.06 -13.62
CA ALA A 366 7.56 43.99 -12.29
C ALA A 366 6.58 43.76 -11.12
N SER A 367 5.27 43.82 -11.35
CA SER A 367 4.23 43.70 -10.33
C SER A 367 3.02 42.86 -10.74
N THR A 368 3.04 42.29 -11.95
CA THR A 368 1.89 41.62 -12.56
C THR A 368 2.25 40.23 -13.09
N VAL A 369 1.40 39.26 -12.79
CA VAL A 369 1.48 37.88 -13.32
C VAL A 369 0.11 37.45 -13.85
N THR A 370 0.10 36.68 -14.93
CA THR A 370 -1.10 35.96 -15.36
C THR A 370 -0.90 34.46 -15.24
N LEU A 371 -1.80 33.80 -14.52
CA LEU A 371 -1.81 32.35 -14.32
C LEU A 371 -2.81 31.73 -15.30
N VAL A 372 -2.44 30.63 -15.96
CA VAL A 372 -3.23 29.97 -17.00
C VAL A 372 -3.27 28.46 -16.75
N LEU A 373 -4.46 27.90 -16.50
CA LEU A 373 -4.70 26.48 -16.26
C LEU A 373 -5.53 25.88 -17.41
N TYR A 374 -4.95 24.99 -18.20
CA TYR A 374 -5.68 24.21 -19.19
C TYR A 374 -6.37 23.00 -18.55
N ASP A 375 -7.67 22.83 -18.75
CA ASP A 375 -8.47 21.74 -18.14
C ASP A 375 -9.47 21.07 -19.10
N LYS A 376 -9.35 21.32 -20.41
CA LYS A 376 -10.26 20.71 -21.39
C LYS A 376 -9.90 19.25 -21.65
N ASP A 377 -10.84 18.35 -21.36
CA ASP A 377 -10.68 16.90 -21.54
C ASP A 377 -10.78 16.46 -23.01
N LYS A 378 -10.54 15.16 -23.28
CA LYS A 378 -10.63 14.56 -24.64
C LYS A 378 -12.00 14.70 -25.31
N LYS A 379 -13.08 14.91 -24.54
CA LYS A 379 -14.46 15.06 -25.01
C LYS A 379 -14.87 16.54 -25.10
N GLY A 380 -13.98 17.46 -24.76
CA GLY A 380 -14.25 18.89 -24.72
C GLY A 380 -14.92 19.39 -23.44
N GLY A 381 -15.09 18.53 -22.43
CA GLY A 381 -15.54 18.90 -21.10
C GLY A 381 -14.46 19.65 -20.31
N HIS A 382 -14.85 20.28 -19.21
CA HIS A 382 -13.98 21.02 -18.30
C HIS A 382 -14.58 21.04 -16.89
N LYS A 383 -13.83 21.52 -15.90
CA LYS A 383 -14.32 21.67 -14.52
C LYS A 383 -15.33 22.83 -14.42
N ASP A 384 -16.24 22.83 -13.44
CA ASP A 384 -17.32 23.83 -13.35
C ASP A 384 -16.87 25.19 -12.81
N PHE A 385 -15.74 25.22 -12.11
CA PHE A 385 -15.15 26.44 -11.55
C PHE A 385 -13.63 26.26 -11.39
N ALA A 386 -12.92 27.39 -11.43
CA ALA A 386 -11.53 27.49 -11.04
C ALA A 386 -11.25 28.79 -10.29
N HIS A 387 -10.47 28.68 -9.23
CA HIS A 387 -10.00 29.76 -8.38
C HIS A 387 -8.51 29.59 -8.13
N VAL A 388 -7.86 30.67 -7.67
CA VAL A 388 -6.49 30.64 -7.16
C VAL A 388 -6.46 31.09 -5.71
N VAL A 389 -5.61 30.44 -4.93
CA VAL A 389 -5.27 30.82 -3.56
C VAL A 389 -3.77 30.87 -3.41
N GLY A 390 -3.27 31.82 -2.63
CA GLY A 390 -1.85 31.96 -2.44
C GLY A 390 -1.50 33.11 -1.51
N ASP A 391 -0.20 33.42 -1.45
CA ASP A 391 0.33 34.47 -0.59
C ASP A 391 -0.23 35.88 -0.90
N PHE A 392 -0.78 36.09 -2.10
CA PHE A 392 -1.34 37.36 -2.56
C PHE A 392 -2.80 37.60 -2.09
N ASN A 393 -3.48 36.59 -1.57
CA ASN A 393 -4.84 36.69 -1.03
C ASN A 393 -4.97 36.00 0.33
N ASP A 394 -3.86 35.91 1.07
CA ASP A 394 -3.77 35.26 2.38
C ASP A 394 -4.33 33.84 2.42
N TRP A 395 -4.20 33.11 1.29
CA TRP A 395 -4.74 31.76 1.12
C TRP A 395 -6.26 31.64 1.32
N LYS A 396 -7.01 32.73 1.10
CA LYS A 396 -8.46 32.77 1.23
C LYS A 396 -9.15 32.67 -0.12
N LEU A 397 -10.04 31.68 -0.26
CA LEU A 397 -10.94 31.58 -1.39
C LEU A 397 -11.94 32.74 -1.39
N SER A 398 -12.16 33.35 -2.55
CA SER A 398 -13.17 34.40 -2.73
C SER A 398 -13.75 34.36 -4.14
N ASN A 399 -14.94 34.92 -4.34
CA ASN A 399 -15.47 35.13 -5.70
C ASN A 399 -15.01 36.47 -6.30
N GLU A 400 -13.96 37.06 -5.76
CA GLU A 400 -13.41 38.34 -6.22
C GLU A 400 -12.31 38.14 -7.28
N SER A 401 -11.90 39.22 -7.93
CA SER A 401 -10.90 39.20 -9.03
C SER A 401 -9.48 38.81 -8.60
N ASN A 402 -9.22 38.62 -7.29
CA ASN A 402 -7.95 38.12 -6.75
C ASN A 402 -8.00 36.63 -6.40
N SER A 403 -9.06 35.92 -6.76
CA SER A 403 -9.19 34.47 -6.57
C SER A 403 -9.96 33.80 -7.70
N GLN A 404 -11.16 34.28 -8.07
CA GLN A 404 -11.96 33.67 -9.14
C GLN A 404 -11.30 33.84 -10.52
N MET A 405 -11.06 32.72 -11.22
CA MET A 405 -10.50 32.73 -12.57
C MET A 405 -11.58 32.97 -13.64
N ASN A 406 -11.16 33.57 -14.74
CA ASN A 406 -11.96 33.68 -15.97
C ASN A 406 -11.81 32.40 -16.80
N ARG A 407 -12.84 32.07 -17.57
CA ARG A 407 -12.88 30.94 -18.49
C ARG A 407 -12.77 31.43 -19.93
N ASP A 408 -11.88 30.80 -20.70
CA ASP A 408 -11.84 30.92 -22.15
C ASP A 408 -12.01 29.54 -22.81
N ASP A 409 -13.21 29.27 -23.33
CA ASP A 409 -13.52 28.01 -24.00
C ASP A 409 -12.84 27.84 -25.37
N ALA A 410 -12.46 28.95 -26.02
CA ALA A 410 -11.85 28.91 -27.34
C ALA A 410 -10.46 28.28 -27.28
N VAL A 411 -9.70 28.59 -26.21
CA VAL A 411 -8.37 28.00 -25.94
C VAL A 411 -8.41 26.90 -24.88
N GLY A 412 -9.54 26.70 -24.19
CA GLY A 412 -9.76 25.59 -23.25
C GLY A 412 -9.09 25.78 -21.88
N CYS A 413 -8.97 27.02 -21.41
CA CYS A 413 -8.27 27.33 -20.18
C CYS A 413 -9.06 28.20 -19.20
N TRP A 414 -8.63 28.18 -17.95
CA TRP A 414 -8.91 29.17 -16.93
C TRP A 414 -7.74 30.13 -16.81
N TRP A 415 -7.99 31.42 -16.60
CA TRP A 415 -6.93 32.40 -16.43
C TRP A 415 -7.27 33.50 -15.42
N ILE A 416 -6.24 34.07 -14.79
CA ILE A 416 -6.39 35.21 -13.89
C ILE A 416 -5.13 36.09 -13.91
N THR A 417 -5.32 37.41 -13.90
CA THR A 417 -4.22 38.39 -13.78
C THR A 417 -4.18 38.96 -12.38
N LEU A 418 -3.06 38.77 -11.70
CA LEU A 418 -2.80 39.28 -10.35
C LEU A 418 -1.84 40.48 -10.47
N THR A 419 -2.16 41.56 -9.78
CA THR A 419 -1.41 42.84 -9.83
C THR A 419 -0.97 43.27 -8.43
N GLY A 420 -0.09 44.28 -8.34
CA GLY A 420 0.37 44.81 -7.05
C GLY A 420 1.32 43.87 -6.31
N LEU A 421 1.94 42.93 -7.01
CA LEU A 421 2.90 41.99 -6.46
C LEU A 421 4.28 42.66 -6.31
N GLN A 422 5.05 42.17 -5.34
CA GLN A 422 6.40 42.66 -5.09
C GLN A 422 7.41 41.87 -5.94
N PRO A 423 8.25 42.52 -6.76
CA PRO A 423 9.06 41.82 -7.75
C PRO A 423 10.00 40.77 -7.16
N THR A 424 10.60 41.06 -6.00
CA THR A 424 11.62 40.22 -5.36
C THR A 424 11.07 39.19 -4.38
N ARG A 425 9.76 39.18 -4.13
CA ARG A 425 9.12 38.24 -3.19
C ARG A 425 8.77 36.94 -3.90
N GLU A 426 9.00 35.81 -3.23
CA GLU A 426 8.44 34.53 -3.64
C GLU A 426 6.98 34.41 -3.18
N TYR A 427 6.10 34.07 -4.13
CA TYR A 427 4.68 33.81 -3.91
C TYR A 427 4.40 32.34 -4.11
N ALA A 428 3.88 31.69 -3.07
CA ALA A 428 3.30 30.35 -3.19
C ALA A 428 1.81 30.44 -3.54
N PHE A 429 1.32 29.48 -4.34
CA PHE A 429 -0.09 29.40 -4.73
C PHE A 429 -0.52 27.98 -5.13
N GLN A 430 -1.83 27.79 -5.20
CA GLN A 430 -2.50 26.60 -5.75
C GLN A 430 -3.73 27.02 -6.56
N TYR A 431 -4.06 26.23 -7.58
CA TYR A 431 -5.38 26.24 -8.20
C TYR A 431 -6.36 25.48 -7.31
N TYR A 432 -7.57 26.00 -7.17
CA TYR A 432 -8.74 25.37 -6.57
C TYR A 432 -9.77 25.15 -7.67
N VAL A 433 -9.97 23.90 -8.08
CA VAL A 433 -10.73 23.56 -9.29
C VAL A 433 -11.65 22.38 -9.00
N GLY A 434 -12.82 22.33 -9.62
CA GLY A 434 -13.76 21.26 -9.31
C GLY A 434 -15.08 21.26 -10.07
N THR A 435 -15.93 20.29 -9.76
CA THR A 435 -17.30 20.19 -10.26
C THR A 435 -18.30 20.49 -9.16
N ARG A 436 -19.46 21.06 -9.51
CA ARG A 436 -20.57 21.29 -8.57
C ARG A 436 -21.17 19.98 -8.06
N ALA A 437 -20.90 18.86 -8.73
CA ALA A 437 -21.27 17.52 -8.30
C ALA A 437 -20.42 17.00 -7.14
N GLY A 438 -19.38 17.73 -6.71
CA GLY A 438 -18.62 17.46 -5.47
C GLY A 438 -17.16 17.08 -5.66
N GLU A 439 -16.63 17.06 -6.89
CA GLU A 439 -15.19 16.92 -7.11
C GLU A 439 -14.50 18.25 -6.80
N ILE A 440 -13.55 18.27 -5.87
CA ILE A 440 -12.75 19.46 -5.53
C ILE A 440 -11.29 19.04 -5.48
N LEU A 441 -10.42 19.82 -6.13
CA LEU A 441 -8.99 19.57 -6.20
C LEU A 441 -8.21 20.85 -5.89
N ARG A 442 -7.16 20.71 -5.08
CA ARG A 442 -6.07 21.68 -4.98
C ARG A 442 -4.85 21.19 -5.76
N LEU A 443 -4.39 22.03 -6.68
CA LEU A 443 -3.44 21.64 -7.72
C LEU A 443 -2.32 22.67 -7.83
N ALA A 444 -1.07 22.21 -7.76
CA ALA A 444 0.08 23.00 -8.19
C ALA A 444 0.13 23.08 -9.73
N ASP A 445 0.74 24.13 -10.25
CA ASP A 445 1.00 24.37 -11.66
C ASP A 445 2.10 23.44 -12.21
N ALA A 446 1.79 22.72 -13.30
CA ALA A 446 2.73 21.80 -13.97
C ALA A 446 3.97 22.50 -14.55
N TYR A 447 3.89 23.82 -14.76
CA TYR A 447 4.96 24.66 -15.31
C TYR A 447 5.71 25.41 -14.20
N SER A 448 5.46 25.09 -12.93
CA SER A 448 6.17 25.69 -11.80
C SER A 448 7.66 25.33 -11.83
N ARG A 449 8.52 26.32 -11.61
CA ARG A 449 9.98 26.13 -11.51
C ARG A 449 10.47 25.75 -10.12
N LYS A 450 9.59 25.84 -9.15
CA LYS A 450 9.80 25.48 -7.75
C LYS A 450 8.46 25.07 -7.17
N ILE A 451 8.44 23.99 -6.42
CA ILE A 451 7.28 23.56 -5.66
C ILE A 451 7.63 23.48 -4.19
N LEU A 452 6.60 23.47 -3.34
CA LEU A 452 6.71 23.16 -1.92
C LEU A 452 5.95 21.87 -1.68
N ASP A 453 6.66 20.86 -1.20
CA ASP A 453 6.11 19.56 -0.84
C ASP A 453 6.10 19.44 0.70
N PRO A 454 4.93 19.54 1.35
CA PRO A 454 4.85 19.49 2.82
C PRO A 454 5.25 18.13 3.40
N ASP A 455 5.17 17.07 2.59
CA ASP A 455 5.43 15.71 3.03
C ASP A 455 6.92 15.39 3.00
N ASN A 456 7.66 15.98 2.04
CA ASN A 456 9.05 15.66 1.78
C ASN A 456 10.04 16.78 2.12
N ASP A 457 9.71 18.06 1.92
CA ASP A 457 10.70 19.16 2.04
C ASP A 457 11.32 19.28 3.43
N LYS A 458 10.58 18.88 4.48
CA LYS A 458 11.04 18.88 5.87
C LYS A 458 12.25 17.97 6.14
N TYR A 459 12.55 17.04 5.23
CA TYR A 459 13.71 16.15 5.33
C TYR A 459 14.93 16.65 4.55
N ILE A 460 14.82 17.77 3.83
CA ILE A 460 15.93 18.36 3.09
C ILE A 460 16.75 19.24 4.04
N PRO A 461 18.06 18.99 4.22
CA PRO A 461 18.88 19.77 5.13
C PRO A 461 19.14 21.18 4.55
N SER A 462 19.22 22.19 5.42
CA SER A 462 19.49 23.57 5.02
C SER A 462 20.87 23.78 4.37
N SER A 463 21.80 22.82 4.53
CA SER A 463 23.09 22.81 3.82
C SER A 463 22.94 22.51 2.33
N THR A 464 21.90 21.78 1.95
CA THR A 464 21.61 21.39 0.56
C THR A 464 20.66 22.39 -0.09
N TYR A 465 19.62 22.81 0.62
CA TYR A 465 18.68 23.84 0.17
C TYR A 465 18.61 24.99 1.19
N PRO A 466 19.54 25.97 1.14
CA PRO A 466 19.48 27.14 2.01
C PRO A 466 18.27 28.01 1.67
N ASP A 467 17.77 28.74 2.68
CA ASP A 467 16.69 29.71 2.55
C ASP A 467 15.40 29.13 1.89
N ALA A 468 15.10 27.87 2.20
CA ALA A 468 13.87 27.22 1.78
C ALA A 468 12.64 28.03 2.24
N LYS A 469 11.69 28.24 1.34
CA LYS A 469 10.44 28.94 1.66
C LYS A 469 9.60 28.07 2.58
N GLU A 470 9.10 28.66 3.66
CA GLU A 470 8.19 27.97 4.58
C GLU A 470 6.91 27.55 3.85
N TYR A 471 6.48 26.30 4.08
CA TYR A 471 5.23 25.79 3.55
C TYR A 471 4.02 26.59 4.10
N PRO A 472 3.15 27.16 3.25
CA PRO A 472 2.08 28.03 3.71
C PRO A 472 0.98 27.30 4.48
N LYS A 473 0.56 27.83 5.63
CA LYS A 473 -0.46 27.22 6.51
C LYS A 473 -1.82 26.96 5.85
N GLY A 474 -2.18 27.73 4.83
CA GLY A 474 -3.45 27.58 4.09
C GLY A 474 -3.36 26.70 2.83
N ALA A 475 -2.17 26.19 2.51
CA ALA A 475 -1.96 25.29 1.38
C ALA A 475 -2.29 23.84 1.77
N VAL A 476 -2.73 23.04 0.79
CA VAL A 476 -3.02 21.60 1.00
C VAL A 476 -2.35 20.77 -0.09
N GLY A 477 -1.40 19.93 0.29
CA GLY A 477 -0.55 19.19 -0.66
C GLY A 477 0.44 20.10 -1.39
N ILE A 478 0.97 19.63 -2.52
CA ILE A 478 2.03 20.36 -3.24
C ILE A 478 1.55 21.75 -3.70
N ALA A 479 2.35 22.79 -3.42
CA ALA A 479 2.10 24.17 -3.82
C ALA A 479 3.14 24.68 -4.83
N SER A 480 2.72 25.51 -5.78
CA SER A 480 3.63 26.15 -6.73
C SER A 480 4.25 27.41 -6.15
N VAL A 481 5.46 27.75 -6.60
CA VAL A 481 6.14 28.99 -6.24
C VAL A 481 6.55 29.74 -7.49
N PHE A 482 6.31 31.05 -7.50
CA PHE A 482 6.85 31.96 -8.50
C PHE A 482 7.51 33.18 -7.87
N LYS A 483 8.40 33.80 -8.64
CA LYS A 483 9.07 35.07 -8.33
C LYS A 483 9.11 35.88 -9.62
N ILE A 484 8.68 37.14 -9.58
CA ILE A 484 8.59 37.98 -10.78
C ILE A 484 10.00 38.35 -11.26
N GLN A 485 10.80 38.94 -10.37
CA GLN A 485 12.21 39.18 -10.63
C GLN A 485 12.98 37.90 -10.33
N ARG A 486 13.24 37.13 -11.38
CA ARG A 486 14.09 35.94 -11.30
C ARG A 486 15.50 36.33 -10.85
N ASP A 487 16.12 35.45 -10.08
CA ASP A 487 17.51 35.63 -9.67
C ASP A 487 18.42 35.49 -10.89
N SER A 488 19.29 36.48 -11.08
CA SER A 488 20.28 36.46 -12.16
C SER A 488 21.46 35.58 -11.77
N TYR A 489 21.91 34.74 -12.71
CA TYR A 489 23.16 33.99 -12.57
C TYR A 489 24.19 34.52 -13.57
N GLU A 490 25.33 34.99 -13.05
CA GLU A 490 26.43 35.51 -13.87
C GLU A 490 27.34 34.36 -14.32
N TRP A 491 27.02 33.78 -15.47
CA TRP A 491 27.80 32.72 -16.11
C TRP A 491 29.23 33.18 -16.43
N LYS A 492 30.22 32.43 -15.94
CA LYS A 492 31.63 32.63 -16.26
C LYS A 492 31.94 32.12 -17.66
N VAL A 493 31.42 30.94 -18.01
CA VAL A 493 31.55 30.39 -19.36
C VAL A 493 30.31 30.74 -20.18
N LYS A 494 30.48 31.68 -21.12
CA LYS A 494 29.35 32.23 -21.88
C LYS A 494 28.95 31.40 -23.10
N ASN A 495 29.92 30.74 -23.74
CA ASN A 495 29.75 30.07 -25.03
C ASN A 495 30.50 28.73 -25.01
N PHE A 496 30.17 27.85 -24.06
CA PHE A 496 30.71 26.50 -24.07
C PHE A 496 30.31 25.78 -25.37
N ARG A 497 31.20 24.94 -25.88
CA ARG A 497 30.96 24.10 -27.06
C ARG A 497 31.61 22.75 -26.86
N ILE A 498 30.89 21.70 -27.24
CA ILE A 498 31.43 20.36 -27.32
C ILE A 498 32.41 20.31 -28.51
N PRO A 499 33.70 20.00 -28.31
CA PRO A 499 34.67 19.98 -29.41
C PRO A 499 34.37 18.91 -30.47
N ASP A 500 33.94 17.72 -30.02
CA ASP A 500 33.56 16.61 -30.88
C ASP A 500 32.55 15.69 -30.17
N LYS A 501 31.29 15.73 -30.61
CA LYS A 501 30.22 14.88 -30.06
C LYS A 501 30.42 13.39 -30.32
N ASN A 502 31.21 13.02 -31.34
CA ASN A 502 31.50 11.62 -31.67
C ASN A 502 32.65 11.06 -30.83
N ASN A 503 33.27 11.88 -29.99
CA ASN A 503 34.35 11.48 -29.08
C ASN A 503 34.06 11.90 -27.63
N LEU A 504 32.79 11.90 -27.24
CA LEU A 504 32.37 12.12 -25.85
C LEU A 504 32.75 10.96 -24.95
N MET A 505 33.40 11.27 -23.84
CA MET A 505 33.73 10.40 -22.72
C MET A 505 32.89 10.88 -21.54
N ILE A 506 31.73 10.22 -21.38
CA ILE A 506 30.65 10.60 -20.48
C ILE A 506 30.83 9.88 -19.14
N TYR A 507 30.76 10.63 -18.05
CA TYR A 507 30.62 10.10 -16.71
C TYR A 507 29.15 10.20 -16.29
N GLU A 508 28.45 9.07 -16.26
CA GLU A 508 27.07 8.98 -15.81
C GLU A 508 27.06 9.04 -14.27
N LEU A 509 26.24 9.91 -13.69
CA LEU A 509 26.35 10.33 -12.28
C LEU A 509 24.97 10.46 -11.62
N LEU A 510 24.77 9.73 -10.51
CA LEU A 510 23.69 9.95 -9.54
C LEU A 510 24.23 10.71 -8.34
N LEU A 511 23.78 11.96 -8.19
CA LEU A 511 24.24 12.86 -7.13
C LEU A 511 24.13 12.22 -5.75
N ARG A 512 22.99 11.57 -5.49
CA ARG A 512 22.63 10.87 -4.25
C ARG A 512 23.72 9.91 -3.76
N ASP A 513 24.33 9.17 -4.68
CA ASP A 513 25.24 8.05 -4.38
C ASP A 513 26.69 8.39 -4.77
N PHE A 514 27.01 9.64 -5.11
CA PHE A 514 28.34 10.02 -5.56
C PHE A 514 29.21 10.59 -4.44
N THR A 515 28.64 11.30 -3.47
CA THR A 515 29.39 11.92 -2.36
C THR A 515 28.64 11.79 -1.04
N ALA A 516 29.32 12.07 0.08
CA ALA A 516 28.73 11.94 1.41
C ALA A 516 27.52 12.86 1.65
N THR A 517 27.50 14.05 1.02
CA THR A 517 26.35 14.96 1.09
C THR A 517 25.24 14.58 0.12
N GLY A 518 25.57 13.83 -0.95
CA GLY A 518 24.58 13.35 -1.93
C GLY A 518 23.97 14.44 -2.82
N ASP A 519 24.61 15.61 -2.90
CA ASP A 519 24.06 16.82 -3.51
C ASP A 519 25.03 17.53 -4.47
N LEU A 520 24.59 18.63 -5.07
CA LEU A 520 25.39 19.40 -6.03
C LEU A 520 26.68 19.96 -5.43
N ASN A 521 26.66 20.36 -4.14
CA ASN A 521 27.85 20.87 -3.47
C ASN A 521 28.93 19.80 -3.40
N GLY A 522 28.57 18.60 -2.96
CA GLY A 522 29.50 17.47 -2.93
C GLY A 522 30.02 17.11 -4.33
N ALA A 523 29.13 17.04 -5.34
CA ALA A 523 29.53 16.74 -6.70
C ALA A 523 30.47 17.79 -7.32
N MET A 524 30.26 19.08 -7.04
CA MET A 524 31.13 20.17 -7.50
C MET A 524 32.59 19.99 -7.04
N GLU A 525 32.83 19.45 -5.84
CA GLU A 525 34.19 19.19 -5.32
C GLU A 525 34.94 18.13 -6.13
N LYS A 526 34.22 17.23 -6.81
CA LYS A 526 34.78 16.12 -7.58
C LYS A 526 34.98 16.43 -9.06
N ILE A 527 34.57 17.60 -9.54
CA ILE A 527 34.81 18.03 -10.94
C ILE A 527 36.30 18.03 -11.29
N GLY A 528 37.17 18.43 -10.36
CA GLY A 528 38.62 18.35 -10.56
C GLY A 528 39.13 16.92 -10.74
N TYR A 529 38.54 15.96 -10.03
CA TYR A 529 38.85 14.54 -10.17
C TYR A 529 38.44 14.02 -11.55
N LEU A 530 37.19 14.24 -11.98
CA LEU A 530 36.71 13.80 -13.29
C LEU A 530 37.54 14.37 -14.45
N LYS A 531 37.88 15.67 -14.37
CA LYS A 531 38.78 16.31 -15.34
C LYS A 531 40.17 15.67 -15.36
N SER A 532 40.71 15.31 -14.20
CA SER A 532 42.04 14.68 -14.10
C SER A 532 42.09 13.30 -14.77
N LEU A 533 40.97 12.57 -14.77
CA LEU A 533 40.83 11.32 -15.53
C LEU A 533 40.70 11.60 -17.03
N GLY A 534 40.09 12.71 -17.41
CA GLY A 534 39.93 13.11 -18.81
C GLY A 534 38.54 12.85 -19.36
N PHE A 535 37.53 12.68 -18.50
CA PHE A 535 36.14 12.81 -18.91
C PHE A 535 35.90 14.23 -19.46
N ASN A 536 35.07 14.32 -20.50
CA ASN A 536 34.72 15.57 -21.16
C ASN A 536 33.21 15.83 -21.18
N ALA A 537 32.43 14.97 -20.51
CA ALA A 537 31.02 15.15 -20.27
C ALA A 537 30.61 14.50 -18.94
N VAL A 538 29.63 15.10 -18.28
CA VAL A 538 28.90 14.50 -17.15
C VAL A 538 27.45 14.34 -17.60
N GLU A 539 26.90 13.15 -17.45
CA GLU A 539 25.46 12.90 -17.58
C GLU A 539 24.88 12.78 -16.18
N LEU A 540 24.06 13.75 -15.78
CA LEU A 540 23.31 13.65 -14.54
C LEU A 540 22.11 12.73 -14.80
N MET A 541 21.97 11.69 -13.98
CA MET A 541 20.71 10.97 -13.85
C MET A 541 19.57 11.94 -13.52
N PRO A 542 18.28 11.56 -13.71
CA PRO A 542 17.19 12.55 -13.71
C PRO A 542 17.18 13.43 -12.46
N VAL A 543 17.25 14.74 -12.69
CA VAL A 543 17.30 15.80 -11.66
C VAL A 543 16.09 16.73 -11.68
N GLN A 544 15.11 16.45 -12.53
CA GLN A 544 13.81 17.12 -12.47
C GLN A 544 13.07 16.64 -11.22
N GLU A 545 12.24 17.49 -10.61
CA GLU A 545 11.56 17.16 -9.35
C GLU A 545 10.76 15.86 -9.47
N PHE A 546 11.01 14.94 -8.55
CA PHE A 546 10.40 13.61 -8.50
C PHE A 546 9.67 13.39 -7.16
N ASP A 547 8.86 12.33 -7.08
CA ASP A 547 8.18 12.03 -5.80
C ASP A 547 9.18 11.55 -4.74
N GLY A 548 9.19 12.21 -3.58
CA GLY A 548 10.11 11.93 -2.49
C GLY A 548 11.46 12.64 -2.63
N ASN A 549 12.40 12.35 -1.71
CA ASN A 549 13.77 12.92 -1.73
C ASN A 549 14.85 11.85 -1.94
N ASP A 550 14.47 10.58 -2.12
CA ASP A 550 15.38 9.45 -2.24
C ASP A 550 14.95 8.52 -3.36
N SER A 551 15.43 8.80 -4.56
CA SER A 551 15.14 8.08 -5.79
C SER A 551 16.33 8.16 -6.75
N TRP A 552 16.28 7.38 -7.82
CA TRP A 552 17.10 7.59 -9.01
C TRP A 552 16.56 8.69 -9.94
N GLY A 553 15.36 9.20 -9.65
CA GLY A 553 14.73 10.32 -10.36
C GLY A 553 13.77 9.93 -11.49
N TYR A 554 13.68 8.64 -11.86
CA TYR A 554 12.74 8.11 -12.88
C TYR A 554 11.27 8.04 -12.41
N ASN A 555 10.87 8.92 -11.48
CA ASN A 555 9.49 9.10 -11.05
C ASN A 555 9.12 10.60 -11.04
N PRO A 556 9.34 11.31 -12.16
CA PRO A 556 9.18 12.77 -12.22
C PRO A 556 7.74 13.21 -11.96
N CYS A 557 7.59 14.29 -11.21
CA CYS A 557 6.30 14.90 -10.87
C CYS A 557 6.19 16.38 -11.29
N PHE A 558 7.30 17.12 -11.44
CA PHE A 558 7.32 18.49 -11.99
C PHE A 558 8.54 18.75 -12.89
N TYR A 559 8.32 18.79 -14.20
CA TYR A 559 9.40 18.88 -15.19
C TYR A 559 10.11 20.24 -15.25
N PHE A 560 9.46 21.33 -14.84
CA PHE A 560 10.08 22.66 -14.86
C PHE A 560 10.84 22.99 -13.58
N ALA A 561 10.68 22.18 -12.53
CA ALA A 561 11.43 22.27 -11.29
C ALA A 561 12.60 21.28 -11.29
N LEU A 562 13.74 21.70 -10.74
CA LEU A 562 14.82 20.77 -10.42
C LEU A 562 14.73 20.36 -8.96
N ASP A 563 15.10 19.12 -8.68
CA ASP A 563 14.83 18.47 -7.42
C ASP A 563 15.56 19.14 -6.24
N LYS A 564 14.79 19.46 -5.20
CA LYS A 564 15.29 20.24 -4.07
C LYS A 564 16.23 19.42 -3.18
N ALA A 565 16.17 18.09 -3.24
CA ALA A 565 17.06 17.20 -2.51
C ALA A 565 18.51 17.26 -3.01
N TYR A 566 18.76 17.85 -4.18
CA TYR A 566 20.10 18.06 -4.74
C TYR A 566 20.59 19.51 -4.66
N GLY A 567 19.68 20.48 -4.56
CA GLY A 567 20.02 21.87 -4.24
C GLY A 567 19.13 22.92 -4.90
N THR A 568 19.59 24.17 -4.87
CA THR A 568 18.84 25.33 -5.41
C THR A 568 19.06 25.53 -6.92
N ASP A 569 18.16 26.26 -7.59
CA ASP A 569 18.29 26.70 -8.99
C ASP A 569 19.67 27.33 -9.28
N HIS A 570 20.18 28.15 -8.35
CA HIS A 570 21.51 28.74 -8.44
C HIS A 570 22.63 27.69 -8.39
N MET A 571 22.52 26.68 -7.53
CA MET A 571 23.53 25.63 -7.38
C MET A 571 23.61 24.74 -8.63
N TYR A 572 22.49 24.46 -9.30
CA TYR A 572 22.50 23.74 -10.57
C TYR A 572 23.27 24.52 -11.65
N LYS A 573 22.99 25.82 -11.78
CA LYS A 573 23.74 26.69 -12.70
C LYS A 573 25.23 26.75 -12.34
N ALA A 574 25.56 26.82 -11.06
CA ALA A 574 26.94 26.80 -10.59
C ALA A 574 27.67 25.49 -10.88
N PHE A 575 27.00 24.34 -10.74
CA PHE A 575 27.55 23.05 -11.13
C PHE A 575 27.85 23.00 -12.63
N ILE A 576 26.90 23.44 -13.46
CA ILE A 576 27.04 23.44 -14.92
C ILE A 576 28.18 24.37 -15.36
N ASP A 577 28.22 25.60 -14.84
CA ASP A 577 29.29 26.55 -15.14
C ASP A 577 30.66 26.00 -14.70
N LYS A 578 30.72 25.30 -13.56
CA LYS A 578 31.93 24.64 -13.07
C LYS A 578 32.40 23.50 -13.99
N CYS A 579 31.47 22.71 -14.54
CA CYS A 579 31.77 21.72 -15.57
C CYS A 579 32.27 22.37 -16.86
N HIS A 580 31.64 23.47 -17.30
CA HIS A 580 32.08 24.22 -18.47
C HIS A 580 33.47 24.83 -18.27
N GLU A 581 33.80 25.39 -17.10
CA GLU A 581 35.15 25.86 -16.74
C GLU A 581 36.17 24.71 -16.80
N ALA A 582 35.72 23.49 -16.47
CA ALA A 582 36.53 22.28 -16.56
C ALA A 582 36.71 21.77 -18.00
N GLY A 583 35.94 22.27 -18.97
CA GLY A 583 35.94 21.80 -20.36
C GLY A 583 35.02 20.60 -20.57
N MET A 584 34.02 20.41 -19.70
CA MET A 584 33.11 19.27 -19.72
C MET A 584 31.68 19.70 -20.05
N ALA A 585 31.05 18.96 -20.94
CA ALA A 585 29.62 19.10 -21.23
C ALA A 585 28.78 18.60 -20.05
N VAL A 586 27.57 19.12 -19.88
CA VAL A 586 26.57 18.58 -18.94
C VAL A 586 25.34 18.13 -19.72
N LEU A 587 25.02 16.84 -19.59
CA LEU A 587 23.83 16.22 -20.17
C LEU A 587 22.85 15.93 -19.03
N PHE A 588 21.56 16.17 -19.26
CA PHE A 588 20.52 15.72 -18.34
C PHE A 588 19.85 14.47 -18.89
N ASP A 589 19.74 13.45 -18.06
CA ASP A 589 18.80 12.37 -18.31
C ASP A 589 17.36 12.88 -18.07
N VAL A 590 16.48 12.69 -19.04
CA VAL A 590 15.11 13.21 -19.06
C VAL A 590 14.10 12.11 -19.35
N VAL A 591 13.01 12.12 -18.59
CA VAL A 591 12.05 11.02 -18.51
C VAL A 591 10.71 11.48 -19.07
N TYR A 592 10.56 11.47 -20.39
CA TYR A 592 9.31 11.90 -21.04
C TYR A 592 8.36 10.76 -21.42
N ASN A 593 8.71 9.50 -21.11
CA ASN A 593 7.82 8.37 -21.38
C ASN A 593 6.64 8.30 -20.39
N HIS A 594 6.80 8.73 -19.13
CA HIS A 594 5.72 8.71 -18.14
C HIS A 594 5.83 9.87 -17.14
N ALA A 595 4.80 10.09 -16.32
CA ALA A 595 4.88 10.92 -15.11
C ALA A 595 4.22 10.23 -13.91
N SER A 596 4.60 10.62 -12.70
CA SER A 596 4.01 10.09 -11.47
C SER A 596 2.56 10.56 -11.24
N GLY A 597 1.88 9.94 -10.28
CA GLY A 597 0.50 10.30 -9.92
C GLY A 597 0.36 11.69 -9.29
N SER A 598 1.44 12.24 -8.73
CA SER A 598 1.48 13.60 -8.19
C SER A 598 1.46 14.68 -9.27
N HIS A 599 1.83 14.33 -10.51
CA HIS A 599 1.91 15.28 -11.62
C HIS A 599 0.54 15.95 -11.85
N PRO A 600 0.48 17.29 -12.01
CA PRO A 600 -0.81 17.99 -12.08
C PRO A 600 -1.75 17.51 -13.20
N PHE A 601 -1.20 17.15 -14.36
CA PHE A 601 -1.98 16.57 -15.46
C PHE A 601 -2.60 15.21 -15.14
N ALA A 602 -2.02 14.43 -14.22
CA ALA A 602 -2.60 13.17 -13.77
C ALA A 602 -3.72 13.45 -12.76
N ARG A 603 -3.43 14.29 -11.75
CA ARG A 603 -4.38 14.66 -10.69
C ARG A 603 -5.64 15.35 -11.20
N LEU A 604 -5.55 16.19 -12.22
CA LEU A 604 -6.69 16.92 -12.79
C LEU A 604 -7.75 16.00 -13.42
N TYR A 605 -7.33 14.81 -13.87
CA TYR A 605 -8.20 13.80 -14.48
C TYR A 605 -7.92 12.44 -13.84
N TRP A 606 -8.31 12.30 -12.57
CA TRP A 606 -8.11 11.08 -11.79
C TRP A 606 -9.38 10.25 -11.70
N ASP A 607 -9.28 8.95 -11.95
CA ASP A 607 -10.30 7.96 -11.67
C ASP A 607 -10.04 7.37 -10.28
N THR A 608 -10.60 8.02 -9.25
CA THR A 608 -10.44 7.60 -7.84
C THR A 608 -10.90 6.17 -7.59
N LYS A 609 -11.86 5.65 -8.36
CA LYS A 609 -12.38 4.29 -8.18
C LYS A 609 -11.35 3.23 -8.56
N ASN A 610 -10.58 3.48 -9.62
CA ASN A 610 -9.58 2.55 -10.13
C ASN A 610 -8.14 2.99 -9.83
N ASN A 611 -7.96 4.12 -9.13
CA ASN A 611 -6.69 4.71 -8.75
C ASN A 611 -5.71 4.88 -9.92
N ARG A 612 -6.16 5.55 -10.98
CA ARG A 612 -5.38 5.79 -12.20
C ARG A 612 -5.87 7.03 -12.95
N THR A 613 -5.18 7.44 -14.01
CA THR A 613 -5.68 8.49 -14.90
C THR A 613 -7.00 8.10 -15.57
N ALA A 614 -7.92 9.07 -15.67
CA ALA A 614 -9.25 8.88 -16.23
C ALA A 614 -9.22 8.72 -17.77
N ALA A 615 -10.20 8.02 -18.33
CA ALA A 615 -10.28 7.70 -19.78
C ALA A 615 -10.30 8.94 -20.69
N ASP A 616 -10.79 10.06 -20.19
CA ASP A 616 -10.87 11.35 -20.88
C ASP A 616 -9.66 12.26 -20.61
N ASN A 617 -8.65 11.81 -19.86
CA ASN A 617 -7.40 12.55 -19.67
C ASN A 617 -6.72 12.81 -21.02
N PRO A 618 -6.45 14.07 -21.41
CA PRO A 618 -5.88 14.43 -22.71
C PRO A 618 -4.35 14.31 -22.81
N TRP A 619 -3.69 14.00 -21.69
CA TRP A 619 -2.23 13.95 -21.57
C TRP A 619 -1.68 12.52 -21.54
N PHE A 620 -2.42 11.59 -20.94
CA PHE A 620 -1.94 10.23 -20.70
C PHE A 620 -2.73 9.16 -21.46
N ASN A 621 -2.07 8.04 -21.72
CA ASN A 621 -2.69 6.79 -22.09
C ASN A 621 -3.15 6.07 -20.82
N VAL A 622 -4.45 5.79 -20.71
CA VAL A 622 -5.03 5.09 -19.52
C VAL A 622 -4.58 3.64 -19.42
N LYS A 623 -4.24 3.07 -20.57
CA LYS A 623 -3.53 1.80 -20.67
C LYS A 623 -2.39 2.05 -21.64
N GLU A 624 -1.19 1.74 -21.18
CA GLU A 624 0.04 1.89 -21.93
C GLU A 624 -0.04 1.03 -23.20
N PRO A 625 0.40 1.56 -24.35
CA PRO A 625 0.42 0.81 -25.60
C PRO A 625 1.56 -0.22 -25.63
N HIS A 626 2.41 -0.28 -24.60
CA HIS A 626 3.60 -1.13 -24.51
C HIS A 626 3.70 -1.80 -23.13
N PRO A 627 4.51 -2.86 -22.95
CA PRO A 627 4.54 -3.65 -21.71
C PRO A 627 5.30 -2.99 -20.53
N TYR A 628 5.98 -1.88 -20.78
CA TYR A 628 6.93 -1.26 -19.84
C TYR A 628 6.33 -0.19 -18.90
N GLY A 629 5.02 -0.24 -18.63
CA GLY A 629 4.35 0.77 -17.80
C GLY A 629 4.86 0.76 -16.35
N VAL A 630 5.35 1.91 -15.87
CA VAL A 630 5.78 2.10 -14.47
C VAL A 630 4.84 3.07 -13.74
N PHE A 631 4.53 4.21 -14.36
CA PHE A 631 3.57 5.20 -13.86
C PHE A 631 2.54 5.55 -14.95
N HIS A 632 2.23 6.82 -15.19
CA HIS A 632 1.25 7.23 -16.18
C HIS A 632 1.94 7.57 -17.51
N ASP A 633 1.71 6.74 -18.53
CA ASP A 633 2.31 6.86 -19.85
C ASP A 633 1.82 8.08 -20.63
N PHE A 634 2.75 8.91 -21.09
CA PHE A 634 2.42 10.11 -21.86
C PHE A 634 1.91 9.74 -23.25
N ASN A 635 0.77 10.31 -23.64
CA ASN A 635 0.25 10.18 -24.98
C ASN A 635 0.99 11.15 -25.91
N HIS A 636 2.04 10.68 -26.58
CA HIS A 636 2.80 11.51 -27.51
C HIS A 636 2.09 11.80 -28.83
N ASP A 637 0.95 11.19 -29.15
CA ASP A 637 0.09 11.64 -30.26
C ASP A 637 -0.65 12.94 -29.90
N SER A 638 -0.80 13.24 -28.60
CA SER A 638 -1.45 14.45 -28.11
C SER A 638 -0.60 15.70 -28.40
N PRO A 639 -1.11 16.69 -29.17
CA PRO A 639 -0.40 17.95 -29.40
C PRO A 639 -0.06 18.70 -28.09
N LEU A 640 -0.86 18.52 -27.04
CA LEU A 640 -0.64 19.10 -25.72
C LEU A 640 0.65 18.55 -25.09
N VAL A 641 0.82 17.23 -25.10
CA VAL A 641 2.04 16.56 -24.61
C VAL A 641 3.24 16.98 -25.44
N ARG A 642 3.11 16.99 -26.77
CA ARG A 642 4.18 17.44 -27.68
C ARG A 642 4.61 18.88 -27.35
N ALA A 643 3.66 19.78 -27.10
CA ALA A 643 3.95 21.16 -26.74
C ALA A 643 4.63 21.29 -25.37
N PHE A 644 4.15 20.54 -24.37
CA PHE A 644 4.72 20.50 -23.02
C PHE A 644 6.19 20.04 -23.03
N VAL A 645 6.47 18.88 -23.64
CA VAL A 645 7.82 18.31 -23.73
C VAL A 645 8.76 19.26 -24.47
N LYS A 646 8.33 19.79 -25.62
CA LYS A 646 9.13 20.76 -26.38
C LYS A 646 9.46 22.01 -25.57
N ARG A 647 8.48 22.55 -24.83
CA ARG A 647 8.70 23.73 -23.98
C ARG A 647 9.69 23.43 -22.86
N ASN A 648 9.64 22.23 -22.29
CA ASN A 648 10.60 21.82 -21.24
C ASN A 648 12.02 21.66 -21.80
N LEU A 649 12.18 21.02 -22.97
CA LEU A 649 13.46 20.91 -23.66
C LEU A 649 14.08 22.28 -23.94
N LYS A 650 13.30 23.24 -24.45
CA LYS A 650 13.76 24.62 -24.65
C LYS A 650 14.17 25.28 -23.33
N PHE A 651 13.32 25.15 -22.31
CA PHE A 651 13.57 25.70 -20.99
C PHE A 651 14.90 25.21 -20.40
N LEU A 652 15.17 23.90 -20.42
CA LEU A 652 16.39 23.34 -19.83
C LEU A 652 17.65 23.86 -20.55
N LEU A 653 17.62 23.94 -21.88
CA LEU A 653 18.73 24.49 -22.68
C LEU A 653 18.93 25.99 -22.45
N GLU A 654 17.85 26.78 -22.39
CA GLU A 654 17.95 28.24 -22.28
C GLU A 654 18.28 28.71 -20.85
N GLU A 655 17.64 28.11 -19.85
CA GLU A 655 17.75 28.54 -18.45
C GLU A 655 19.01 27.98 -17.77
N TYR A 656 19.30 26.70 -18.00
CA TYR A 656 20.42 26.01 -17.34
C TYR A 656 21.63 25.82 -18.26
N ARG A 657 21.52 26.12 -19.56
CA ARG A 657 22.63 26.02 -20.51
C ARG A 657 23.31 24.64 -20.53
N ILE A 658 22.54 23.59 -20.30
CA ILE A 658 23.00 22.23 -20.50
C ILE A 658 23.32 21.98 -21.98
N ASP A 659 24.14 20.98 -22.24
CA ASP A 659 24.72 20.72 -23.55
C ASP A 659 24.01 19.60 -24.32
N GLY A 660 22.97 19.03 -23.71
CA GLY A 660 22.21 17.96 -24.31
C GLY A 660 21.44 17.13 -23.32
N PHE A 661 20.90 16.02 -23.82
CA PHE A 661 19.99 15.15 -23.12
C PHE A 661 20.33 13.69 -23.38
N ARG A 662 20.08 12.84 -22.38
CA ARG A 662 19.79 11.43 -22.59
C ARG A 662 18.29 11.23 -22.36
N PHE A 663 17.58 10.66 -23.32
CA PHE A 663 16.15 10.38 -23.21
C PHE A 663 15.98 8.95 -22.72
N ASP A 664 15.32 8.83 -21.58
CA ASP A 664 14.95 7.55 -21.01
C ASP A 664 13.85 6.86 -21.81
N MET A 665 14.04 5.56 -22.05
CA MET A 665 13.02 4.61 -22.47
C MET A 665 12.22 5.05 -23.69
N THR A 666 12.93 5.56 -24.70
CA THR A 666 12.30 6.08 -25.92
C THR A 666 11.59 5.01 -26.74
N LYS A 667 11.90 3.72 -26.52
CA LYS A 667 11.09 2.59 -27.00
C LYS A 667 9.61 2.74 -26.63
N GLY A 668 9.34 3.25 -25.43
CA GLY A 668 8.01 3.52 -24.88
C GLY A 668 7.28 4.66 -25.56
N PHE A 669 7.93 5.48 -26.38
CA PHE A 669 7.25 6.57 -27.06
C PHE A 669 6.31 6.09 -28.19
N THR A 670 6.29 4.78 -28.46
CA THR A 670 5.30 4.17 -29.37
C THR A 670 3.89 4.44 -28.87
N GLN A 671 2.99 4.79 -29.78
CA GLN A 671 1.55 4.89 -29.51
C GLN A 671 0.80 3.68 -30.10
N ASN A 672 1.53 2.71 -30.64
CA ASN A 672 0.99 1.49 -31.22
C ASN A 672 0.97 0.38 -30.17
N SER A 673 -0.14 -0.36 -30.09
CA SER A 673 -0.22 -1.52 -29.21
C SER A 673 0.88 -2.54 -29.53
N SER A 674 1.64 -2.92 -28.53
CA SER A 674 2.79 -3.80 -28.64
C SER A 674 2.89 -4.75 -27.44
N THR A 675 3.72 -5.79 -27.60
CA THR A 675 4.14 -6.69 -26.53
C THR A 675 5.66 -6.59 -26.37
N GLU A 676 6.24 -7.27 -25.38
CA GLU A 676 7.70 -7.30 -25.19
C GLU A 676 8.44 -7.70 -26.46
N ALA A 677 7.88 -8.67 -27.19
CA ALA A 677 8.48 -9.18 -28.42
C ALA A 677 8.35 -8.22 -29.62
N THR A 678 7.43 -7.25 -29.58
CA THR A 678 7.12 -6.40 -30.73
C THR A 678 7.37 -4.91 -30.49
N ALA A 679 7.57 -4.47 -29.25
CA ALA A 679 7.79 -3.06 -28.93
C ALA A 679 9.08 -2.49 -29.56
N GLY A 680 10.08 -3.33 -29.78
CA GLY A 680 11.31 -2.99 -30.49
C GLY A 680 11.22 -3.03 -32.02
N ASN A 681 10.09 -3.45 -32.61
CA ASN A 681 9.94 -3.44 -34.07
C ASN A 681 9.94 -2.00 -34.60
N TYR A 682 10.33 -1.84 -35.86
CA TYR A 682 10.33 -0.57 -36.56
C TYR A 682 8.98 0.17 -36.43
N ASP A 683 9.01 1.40 -35.91
CA ASP A 683 7.84 2.25 -35.72
C ASP A 683 8.07 3.65 -36.30
N ALA A 684 7.48 3.93 -37.47
CA ALA A 684 7.59 5.23 -38.12
C ALA A 684 6.99 6.39 -37.30
N SER A 685 5.96 6.12 -36.48
CA SER A 685 5.32 7.16 -35.66
C SER A 685 6.23 7.59 -34.50
N ARG A 686 6.86 6.61 -33.83
CA ARG A 686 7.86 6.85 -32.79
C ARG A 686 9.07 7.62 -33.33
N ILE A 687 9.56 7.25 -34.52
CA ILE A 687 10.63 7.99 -35.20
C ILE A 687 10.22 9.45 -35.43
N ALA A 688 9.03 9.69 -36.01
CA ALA A 688 8.54 11.05 -36.29
C ALA A 688 8.44 11.89 -35.02
N ILE A 689 7.96 11.28 -33.93
CA ILE A 689 7.91 11.86 -32.58
C ILE A 689 9.33 12.27 -32.13
N LEU A 690 10.32 11.38 -32.21
CA LEU A 690 11.67 11.68 -31.76
C LEU A 690 12.37 12.73 -32.64
N LYS A 691 12.16 12.69 -33.96
CA LYS A 691 12.69 13.70 -34.90
C LYS A 691 12.16 15.10 -34.63
N ASP A 692 10.87 15.23 -34.29
CA ASP A 692 10.28 16.53 -33.99
C ASP A 692 10.73 17.09 -32.61
N TYR A 693 11.05 16.24 -31.64
CA TYR A 693 11.75 16.67 -30.42
C TYR A 693 13.20 17.07 -30.69
N ASN A 694 13.95 16.28 -31.45
CA ASN A 694 15.32 16.60 -31.83
C ASN A 694 15.39 17.93 -32.62
N LYS A 695 14.45 18.17 -33.54
CA LYS A 695 14.34 19.46 -34.24
C LYS A 695 14.20 20.62 -33.26
N THR A 696 13.35 20.45 -32.24
CA THR A 696 13.14 21.47 -31.19
C THR A 696 14.41 21.75 -30.39
N VAL A 697 15.16 20.71 -30.02
CA VAL A 697 16.46 20.85 -29.35
C VAL A 697 17.44 21.64 -30.22
N ARG A 698 17.53 21.28 -31.52
CA ARG A 698 18.45 21.91 -32.47
C ARG A 698 18.08 23.35 -32.85
N GLU A 699 16.80 23.74 -32.72
CA GLU A 699 16.36 25.13 -32.87
C GLU A 699 16.99 26.05 -31.81
N VAL A 700 17.19 25.54 -30.58
CA VAL A 700 17.78 26.31 -29.47
C VAL A 700 19.30 26.19 -29.48
N ASN A 701 19.81 24.96 -29.58
CA ASN A 701 21.24 24.69 -29.63
C ASN A 701 21.53 23.63 -30.71
N PRO A 702 22.04 24.03 -31.90
CA PRO A 702 22.30 23.10 -33.00
C PRO A 702 23.42 22.10 -32.71
N GLU A 703 24.25 22.37 -31.70
CA GLU A 703 25.35 21.52 -31.23
C GLU A 703 24.96 20.63 -30.04
N ALA A 704 23.72 20.76 -29.53
CA ALA A 704 23.27 19.94 -28.41
C ALA A 704 23.28 18.46 -28.77
N VAL A 705 23.65 17.64 -27.79
CA VAL A 705 23.70 16.18 -27.91
C VAL A 705 22.36 15.60 -27.49
N VAL A 706 21.85 14.63 -28.25
CA VAL A 706 20.65 13.88 -27.91
C VAL A 706 21.01 12.41 -27.96
N ILE A 707 20.99 11.75 -26.82
CA ILE A 707 21.25 10.32 -26.64
C ILE A 707 19.91 9.65 -26.34
N LEU A 708 19.59 8.52 -26.96
CA LEU A 708 18.34 7.81 -26.73
C LEU A 708 18.63 6.42 -26.16
N GLU A 709 17.98 6.07 -25.05
CA GLU A 709 17.80 4.67 -24.69
C GLU A 709 16.64 4.11 -25.51
N HIS A 710 16.99 3.29 -26.50
CA HIS A 710 16.08 2.96 -27.60
C HIS A 710 15.94 1.45 -27.79
N PHE A 711 17.03 0.71 -28.02
CA PHE A 711 17.05 -0.76 -28.12
C PHE A 711 15.94 -1.34 -29.03
N CYS A 712 15.72 -0.69 -30.18
CA CYS A 712 14.77 -1.13 -31.20
C CYS A 712 15.50 -1.69 -32.43
N ASP A 713 14.76 -1.94 -33.50
CA ASP A 713 15.26 -2.35 -34.80
C ASP A 713 16.42 -1.45 -35.28
N GLU A 714 17.48 -2.05 -35.79
CA GLU A 714 18.70 -1.33 -36.21
C GLU A 714 18.42 -0.30 -37.32
N LYS A 715 17.39 -0.52 -38.16
CA LYS A 715 16.97 0.45 -39.16
C LYS A 715 16.44 1.72 -38.52
N GLU A 716 15.67 1.60 -37.44
CA GLU A 716 15.12 2.74 -36.70
C GLU A 716 16.26 3.50 -35.99
N GLU A 717 17.16 2.79 -35.32
CA GLU A 717 18.35 3.42 -34.71
C GLU A 717 19.19 4.17 -35.76
N SER A 718 19.41 3.56 -36.94
CA SER A 718 20.21 4.18 -38.00
C SER A 718 19.54 5.45 -38.55
N GLU A 719 18.22 5.45 -38.76
CA GLU A 719 17.47 6.62 -39.20
C GLU A 719 17.48 7.76 -38.18
N LEU A 720 17.40 7.45 -36.89
CA LEU A 720 17.52 8.45 -35.82
C LEU A 720 18.96 9.01 -35.74
N ALA A 721 19.97 8.15 -35.91
CA ALA A 721 21.36 8.58 -35.95
C ALA A 721 21.70 9.46 -37.15
N GLU A 722 21.06 9.26 -38.31
CA GLU A 722 21.19 10.13 -39.49
C GLU A 722 20.72 11.57 -39.22
N GLU A 723 19.78 11.77 -38.29
CA GLU A 723 19.36 13.09 -37.79
C GLU A 723 20.32 13.68 -36.74
N GLY A 724 21.44 13.01 -36.49
CA GLY A 724 22.50 13.45 -35.59
C GLY A 724 22.28 13.12 -34.12
N MET A 725 21.28 12.30 -33.79
CA MET A 725 21.08 11.70 -32.47
C MET A 725 22.06 10.55 -32.24
N GLN A 726 22.25 10.15 -30.99
CA GLN A 726 23.06 9.01 -30.59
C GLN A 726 22.19 8.02 -29.81
N LEU A 727 22.59 6.76 -29.79
CA LEU A 727 21.81 5.67 -29.21
C LEU A 727 22.65 4.94 -28.16
N TRP A 728 22.06 4.60 -27.03
CA TRP A 728 22.70 3.76 -26.03
C TRP A 728 23.07 2.39 -26.61
N ARG A 729 24.30 1.96 -26.35
CA ARG A 729 24.82 0.70 -26.84
C ARG A 729 25.35 -0.15 -25.70
N ASN A 730 24.50 -1.04 -25.23
CA ASN A 730 24.75 -1.92 -24.09
C ASN A 730 25.69 -3.07 -24.49
N LEU A 731 26.88 -3.10 -23.88
CA LEU A 731 27.80 -4.23 -23.97
C LEU A 731 28.09 -4.86 -22.61
N ASN A 732 27.27 -4.60 -21.59
CA ASN A 732 27.52 -5.05 -20.22
C ASN A 732 27.77 -6.55 -20.14
N ASN A 733 26.89 -7.37 -20.72
CA ASN A 733 27.08 -8.82 -20.67
C ASN A 733 28.44 -9.23 -21.23
N ALA A 734 28.84 -8.73 -22.40
CA ALA A 734 30.10 -9.10 -23.02
C ALA A 734 31.32 -8.72 -22.16
N TYR A 735 31.29 -7.52 -21.57
CA TYR A 735 32.34 -7.03 -20.67
C TYR A 735 32.34 -7.74 -19.31
N CYS A 736 31.19 -8.16 -18.81
CA CYS A 736 31.09 -9.03 -17.63
C CYS A 736 31.69 -10.41 -17.92
N GLN A 737 31.36 -11.04 -19.06
CA GLN A 737 31.94 -12.33 -19.44
C GLN A 737 33.46 -12.26 -19.53
N SER A 738 33.99 -11.25 -20.23
CA SER A 738 35.45 -11.07 -20.32
C SER A 738 36.08 -10.74 -18.95
N ALA A 739 35.43 -9.94 -18.11
CA ALA A 739 35.92 -9.63 -16.76
C ALA A 739 36.00 -10.90 -15.89
N MET A 740 35.03 -11.81 -16.00
CA MET A 740 35.00 -13.09 -15.28
C MET A 740 35.98 -14.13 -15.83
N GLY A 741 36.55 -13.92 -17.02
CA GLY A 741 37.44 -14.87 -17.69
C GLY A 741 36.73 -15.86 -18.61
N TYR A 742 35.48 -15.57 -19.01
CA TYR A 742 34.68 -16.45 -19.85
C TYR A 742 34.75 -16.08 -21.34
N PRO A 743 35.14 -17.02 -22.23
CA PRO A 743 35.18 -16.78 -23.67
C PRO A 743 33.78 -16.70 -24.30
N SER A 744 32.80 -17.45 -23.80
CA SER A 744 31.43 -17.45 -24.31
C SER A 744 30.77 -16.09 -24.11
N ASN A 745 30.02 -15.62 -25.10
CA ASN A 745 29.25 -14.37 -25.05
C ASN A 745 30.07 -13.11 -24.72
N SER A 746 31.38 -13.11 -24.97
CA SER A 746 32.30 -12.01 -24.64
C SER A 746 32.69 -11.15 -25.85
N ASP A 747 31.90 -11.18 -26.93
CA ASP A 747 32.21 -10.51 -28.20
C ASP A 747 32.03 -8.98 -28.09
N PHE A 748 33.10 -8.21 -28.35
CA PHE A 748 33.05 -6.74 -28.36
C PHE A 748 32.77 -6.14 -29.75
N THR A 749 32.54 -6.97 -30.78
CA THR A 749 32.19 -6.51 -32.15
C THR A 749 31.08 -5.46 -32.15
N PRO A 750 30.00 -5.58 -31.36
CA PRO A 750 28.88 -4.64 -31.37
C PRO A 750 29.17 -3.22 -30.86
N LEU A 751 30.39 -2.92 -30.34
CA LEU A 751 30.73 -1.63 -29.73
C LEU A 751 30.86 -0.49 -30.73
N VAL A 752 31.22 -0.81 -31.97
CA VAL A 752 31.68 0.15 -32.98
C VAL A 752 30.75 0.13 -34.19
N THR A 753 30.60 1.28 -34.84
CA THR A 753 29.78 1.43 -36.03
C THR A 753 30.53 1.07 -37.33
N PHE A 754 31.82 0.73 -37.22
CA PHE A 754 32.63 0.35 -38.38
C PHE A 754 32.11 -0.94 -39.01
N GLY A 755 31.79 -0.88 -40.30
CA GLY A 755 31.26 -2.02 -41.04
C GLY A 755 29.77 -2.31 -40.79
N THR A 756 29.04 -1.39 -40.15
CA THR A 756 27.58 -1.44 -40.00
C THR A 756 26.91 -0.33 -40.82
N THR A 757 25.57 -0.30 -40.85
CA THR A 757 24.80 0.80 -41.45
C THR A 757 24.68 2.02 -40.54
N MET A 758 25.09 1.89 -39.26
CA MET A 758 25.00 2.95 -38.28
C MET A 758 25.97 4.10 -38.63
N PRO A 759 25.52 5.36 -38.67
CA PRO A 759 26.39 6.52 -38.81
C PRO A 759 27.53 6.55 -37.78
N TYR A 760 28.72 7.03 -38.19
CA TYR A 760 29.85 7.16 -37.28
C TYR A 760 29.50 8.03 -36.07
N GLY A 761 29.74 7.50 -34.88
CA GLY A 761 29.40 8.16 -33.62
C GLY A 761 27.92 8.03 -33.21
N GLY A 762 27.11 7.26 -33.94
CA GLY A 762 25.70 7.01 -33.62
C GLY A 762 25.46 6.17 -32.36
N TRP A 763 26.47 5.46 -31.85
CA TRP A 763 26.35 4.66 -30.62
C TRP A 763 27.21 5.21 -29.48
N VAL A 764 26.58 5.41 -28.31
CA VAL A 764 27.25 5.62 -27.01
C VAL A 764 27.39 4.27 -26.33
N GLY A 765 28.57 3.68 -26.45
CA GLY A 765 28.88 2.39 -25.86
C GLY A 765 29.17 2.48 -24.37
N PHE A 766 28.74 1.48 -23.60
CA PHE A 766 29.09 1.34 -22.18
C PHE A 766 29.39 -0.10 -21.78
N MET A 767 30.28 -0.25 -20.80
CA MET A 767 30.50 -1.53 -20.09
C MET A 767 29.51 -1.67 -18.93
N GLU A 768 29.14 -0.56 -18.32
CA GLU A 768 28.23 -0.46 -17.19
C GLU A 768 27.40 0.82 -17.37
N SER A 769 26.10 0.73 -17.12
CA SER A 769 25.22 1.85 -16.83
C SER A 769 24.60 1.65 -15.45
N HIS A 770 23.82 2.61 -14.97
CA HIS A 770 23.07 2.46 -13.71
C HIS A 770 22.12 1.23 -13.69
N ASP A 771 21.65 0.78 -14.85
CA ASP A 771 20.76 -0.36 -15.00
C ASP A 771 21.47 -1.73 -14.98
N GLU A 772 22.78 -1.74 -15.15
CA GLU A 772 23.50 -2.98 -15.41
C GLU A 772 24.40 -3.40 -14.26
N GLU A 773 24.55 -4.71 -14.07
CA GLU A 773 25.37 -5.23 -12.98
C GLU A 773 26.86 -4.91 -13.18
N ARG A 774 27.57 -4.66 -12.08
CA ARG A 774 28.97 -4.22 -12.11
C ARG A 774 29.89 -5.34 -12.57
N THR A 775 30.82 -5.02 -13.49
CA THR A 775 31.81 -5.98 -14.00
C THR A 775 32.70 -6.52 -12.87
N ALA A 776 33.12 -5.66 -11.95
CA ALA A 776 33.95 -6.03 -10.81
C ALA A 776 33.20 -6.86 -9.75
N PHE A 777 31.90 -6.62 -9.56
CA PHE A 777 31.07 -7.48 -8.72
C PHE A 777 30.93 -8.88 -9.32
N LYS A 778 30.63 -8.97 -10.63
CA LYS A 778 30.56 -10.26 -11.35
C LYS A 778 31.86 -11.07 -11.23
N GLN A 779 33.03 -10.41 -11.22
CA GLN A 779 34.31 -11.07 -10.95
C GLN A 779 34.35 -11.75 -9.57
N ILE A 780 33.91 -11.08 -8.50
CA ILE A 780 33.84 -11.67 -7.15
C ILE A 780 32.84 -12.82 -7.11
N ALA A 781 31.66 -12.62 -7.69
CA ALA A 781 30.59 -13.60 -7.58
C ALA A 781 30.90 -14.88 -8.39
N TYR A 782 31.43 -14.72 -9.61
CA TYR A 782 31.46 -15.79 -10.60
C TYR A 782 32.79 -15.93 -11.37
N GLY A 783 33.81 -15.10 -11.13
CA GLY A 783 35.07 -15.16 -11.88
C GLY A 783 35.83 -16.49 -11.79
N GLU A 784 36.67 -16.78 -12.79
CA GLU A 784 37.53 -17.96 -12.82
C GLU A 784 38.83 -17.78 -12.03
N GLY A 785 39.16 -18.76 -11.19
CA GLY A 785 40.44 -18.83 -10.49
C GLY A 785 40.79 -17.53 -9.74
N PRO A 786 41.96 -16.92 -9.99
CA PRO A 786 42.39 -15.71 -9.28
C PRO A 786 41.53 -14.48 -9.58
N LEU A 787 40.74 -14.45 -10.65
CA LEU A 787 39.77 -13.37 -10.88
C LEU A 787 38.68 -13.32 -9.80
N LYS A 788 38.47 -14.41 -9.06
CA LYS A 788 37.50 -14.44 -7.97
C LYS A 788 38.06 -13.92 -6.65
N SER A 789 39.35 -14.10 -6.41
CA SER A 789 39.96 -13.95 -5.07
C SER A 789 41.10 -12.94 -4.99
N ASP A 790 41.76 -12.59 -6.09
CA ASP A 790 42.90 -11.67 -6.10
C ASP A 790 42.53 -10.34 -6.78
N ILE A 791 42.51 -9.27 -5.99
CA ILE A 791 42.21 -7.92 -6.46
C ILE A 791 43.20 -7.44 -7.53
N ASN A 792 44.47 -7.83 -7.48
CA ASN A 792 45.46 -7.43 -8.48
C ASN A 792 45.11 -8.03 -9.84
N VAL A 793 44.70 -9.30 -9.86
CA VAL A 793 44.31 -10.00 -11.08
C VAL A 793 42.99 -9.45 -11.62
N ARG A 794 42.00 -9.20 -10.75
CA ARG A 794 40.74 -8.53 -11.12
C ARG A 794 40.96 -7.20 -11.82
N MET A 795 41.72 -6.30 -11.19
CA MET A 795 41.96 -4.95 -11.71
C MET A 795 42.77 -4.98 -13.01
N LYS A 796 43.71 -5.93 -13.18
CA LYS A 796 44.42 -6.14 -14.45
C LYS A 796 43.48 -6.55 -15.58
N GLN A 797 42.56 -7.49 -15.33
CA GLN A 797 41.56 -7.91 -16.32
C GLN A 797 40.61 -6.76 -16.68
N LEU A 798 40.17 -5.96 -15.70
CA LEU A 798 39.36 -4.76 -15.96
C LEU A 798 40.15 -3.70 -16.74
N ALA A 799 41.45 -3.56 -16.49
CA ALA A 799 42.32 -2.68 -17.27
C ALA A 799 42.46 -3.17 -18.73
N ALA A 800 42.44 -4.48 -18.97
CA ALA A 800 42.35 -5.04 -20.32
C ALA A 800 41.00 -4.73 -20.98
N ASN A 801 39.87 -4.89 -20.27
CA ASN A 801 38.55 -4.45 -20.76
C ASN A 801 38.56 -2.97 -21.16
N ALA A 802 39.03 -2.09 -20.26
CA ALA A 802 39.12 -0.66 -20.49
C ALA A 802 40.01 -0.30 -21.69
N SER A 803 41.11 -1.03 -21.88
CA SER A 803 42.02 -0.81 -23.02
C SER A 803 41.33 -1.03 -24.36
N PHE A 804 40.49 -2.07 -24.50
CA PHE A 804 39.68 -2.27 -25.71
C PHE A 804 38.53 -1.27 -25.81
N PHE A 805 37.87 -0.97 -24.69
CA PHE A 805 36.73 -0.06 -24.65
C PHE A 805 37.10 1.37 -25.07
N PHE A 806 38.12 1.96 -24.45
CA PHE A 806 38.53 3.34 -24.72
C PHE A 806 39.39 3.49 -25.98
N THR A 807 39.92 2.42 -26.58
CA THR A 807 40.58 2.54 -27.88
C THR A 807 39.64 2.25 -29.06
N ALA A 808 38.43 1.76 -28.80
CA ALA A 808 37.39 1.66 -29.82
C ALA A 808 36.85 3.06 -30.21
N PRO A 809 36.74 3.39 -31.51
CA PRO A 809 36.14 4.66 -31.97
C PRO A 809 34.71 4.91 -31.47
N GLY A 810 34.26 6.17 -31.54
CA GLY A 810 32.93 6.61 -31.09
C GLY A 810 32.86 7.01 -29.61
N PRO A 811 31.73 7.58 -29.17
CA PRO A 811 31.52 8.02 -27.79
C PRO A 811 31.40 6.83 -26.81
N LYS A 812 31.66 7.10 -25.53
CA LYS A 812 31.73 6.12 -24.45
C LYS A 812 31.12 6.69 -23.18
N MET A 813 30.45 5.85 -22.42
CA MET A 813 29.90 6.18 -21.11
C MET A 813 30.44 5.24 -20.04
N VAL A 814 30.69 5.78 -18.86
CA VAL A 814 31.12 5.06 -17.65
C VAL A 814 30.17 5.43 -16.53
N TRP A 815 29.56 4.42 -15.93
CA TRP A 815 28.79 4.60 -14.70
C TRP A 815 29.70 4.83 -13.50
N GLN A 816 29.29 5.72 -12.59
CA GLN A 816 30.12 6.16 -11.47
C GLN A 816 30.78 4.99 -10.69
N PHE A 817 32.03 5.23 -10.30
CA PHE A 817 32.97 4.30 -9.68
C PHE A 817 33.45 3.11 -10.53
N GLY A 818 32.99 2.95 -11.78
CA GLY A 818 33.49 1.92 -12.71
C GLY A 818 35.01 1.99 -12.93
N GLU A 819 35.58 3.19 -12.91
CA GLU A 819 37.02 3.46 -13.00
C GLU A 819 37.84 2.90 -11.82
N MET A 820 37.19 2.60 -10.70
CA MET A 820 37.79 2.01 -9.50
C MET A 820 37.48 0.52 -9.35
N GLY A 821 36.73 -0.06 -10.31
CA GLY A 821 36.26 -1.44 -10.25
C GLY A 821 35.26 -1.64 -9.12
N TYR A 822 34.24 -0.77 -9.04
CA TYR A 822 33.19 -0.84 -8.02
C TYR A 822 32.52 -2.22 -7.99
N ASP A 823 32.61 -2.90 -6.85
CA ASP A 823 32.29 -4.33 -6.73
C ASP A 823 31.15 -4.62 -5.75
N VAL A 824 30.29 -3.62 -5.53
CA VAL A 824 29.01 -3.79 -4.85
C VAL A 824 27.93 -4.03 -5.89
N SER A 825 27.07 -5.02 -5.65
CA SER A 825 25.98 -5.36 -6.56
C SER A 825 25.00 -4.20 -6.72
N ILE A 826 24.42 -4.08 -7.91
CA ILE A 826 23.27 -3.19 -8.12
C ILE A 826 22.06 -3.57 -7.26
N GLU A 827 21.97 -4.81 -6.77
CA GLU A 827 20.89 -5.27 -5.91
C GLU A 827 21.13 -5.00 -4.41
N GLU A 828 22.29 -4.44 -4.04
CA GLU A 828 22.58 -4.04 -2.66
C GLU A 828 21.60 -2.96 -2.19
N GLY A 829 20.93 -3.20 -1.06
CA GLY A 829 19.87 -2.32 -0.57
C GLY A 829 18.60 -2.29 -1.44
N GLY A 830 18.47 -3.24 -2.38
CA GLY A 830 17.48 -3.23 -3.46
C GLY A 830 17.98 -2.46 -4.68
N ARG A 831 17.46 -2.80 -5.87
CA ARG A 831 17.90 -2.25 -7.17
C ARG A 831 18.10 -0.73 -7.14
N THR A 832 17.05 0.03 -6.82
CA THR A 832 17.07 1.50 -6.78
C THR A 832 17.52 2.09 -5.43
N GLY A 833 17.82 1.23 -4.45
CA GLY A 833 18.29 1.65 -3.13
C GLY A 833 19.67 2.31 -3.16
N ARG A 834 19.99 3.08 -2.11
CA ARG A 834 21.29 3.75 -1.96
C ARG A 834 22.45 2.77 -1.99
N LYS A 835 23.48 3.08 -2.76
CA LYS A 835 24.71 2.31 -2.83
C LYS A 835 25.79 2.90 -1.91
N PRO A 836 26.63 2.06 -1.26
CA PRO A 836 27.65 2.53 -0.34
C PRO A 836 28.76 3.32 -1.07
N LEU A 837 29.23 4.39 -0.44
CA LEU A 837 30.33 5.19 -0.99
C LEU A 837 31.66 4.49 -0.74
N HIS A 838 32.51 4.44 -1.76
CA HIS A 838 33.81 3.77 -1.71
C HIS A 838 34.97 4.64 -2.24
N TRP A 839 35.03 5.91 -1.83
CA TRP A 839 36.13 6.80 -2.24
C TRP A 839 37.50 6.36 -1.73
N GLU A 840 37.55 5.60 -0.62
CA GLU A 840 38.75 4.95 -0.10
C GLU A 840 39.32 3.87 -1.05
N TYR A 841 38.58 3.48 -2.10
CA TYR A 841 39.11 2.58 -3.12
C TYR A 841 40.35 3.14 -3.82
N LEU A 842 40.52 4.46 -3.85
CA LEU A 842 41.71 5.11 -4.38
C LEU A 842 42.97 4.92 -3.52
N ASP A 843 42.83 4.48 -2.27
CA ASP A 843 43.95 4.14 -1.38
C ASP A 843 44.49 2.73 -1.66
N ASN A 844 43.70 1.89 -2.34
CA ASN A 844 44.14 0.57 -2.79
C ASN A 844 44.97 0.68 -4.08
N GLU A 845 46.21 0.21 -4.06
CA GLU A 845 47.14 0.33 -5.20
C GLU A 845 46.62 -0.31 -6.49
N ALA A 846 45.97 -1.47 -6.42
CA ALA A 846 45.45 -2.17 -7.61
C ALA A 846 44.31 -1.39 -8.26
N ARG A 847 43.35 -0.88 -7.47
CA ARG A 847 42.23 -0.07 -7.95
C ARG A 847 42.69 1.29 -8.47
N LYS A 848 43.62 1.92 -7.77
CA LYS A 848 44.29 3.13 -8.27
C LYS A 848 45.02 2.86 -9.59
N GLY A 849 45.62 1.68 -9.76
CA GLY A 849 46.21 1.21 -11.01
C GLY A 849 45.20 1.12 -12.16
N LEU A 850 43.99 0.62 -11.90
CA LEU A 850 42.88 0.64 -12.86
C LEU A 850 42.48 2.07 -13.24
N CYS A 851 42.26 2.91 -12.24
CA CYS A 851 41.92 4.33 -12.43
C CYS A 851 42.99 5.08 -13.24
N ASN A 852 44.27 4.81 -12.99
CA ASN A 852 45.38 5.35 -13.77
C ASN A 852 45.38 4.86 -15.23
N THR A 853 44.94 3.63 -15.47
CA THR A 853 44.79 3.08 -16.82
C THR A 853 43.70 3.84 -17.58
N TYR A 854 42.54 4.07 -16.95
CA TYR A 854 41.47 4.90 -17.51
C TYR A 854 42.02 6.29 -17.87
N ALA A 855 42.70 6.96 -16.93
CA ALA A 855 43.26 8.29 -17.14
C ALA A 855 44.25 8.35 -18.33
N LYS A 856 45.12 7.35 -18.45
CA LYS A 856 46.05 7.23 -19.58
C LYS A 856 45.29 7.08 -20.90
N LEU A 857 44.33 6.16 -20.97
CA LEU A 857 43.59 5.88 -22.20
C LEU A 857 42.73 7.07 -22.65
N LEU A 858 42.06 7.75 -21.71
CA LEU A 858 41.31 8.97 -21.98
C LEU A 858 42.24 10.11 -22.44
N LYS A 859 43.41 10.25 -21.82
CA LYS A 859 44.45 11.17 -22.30
C LYS A 859 44.89 10.86 -23.74
N LEU A 860 45.12 9.58 -24.06
CA LEU A 860 45.49 9.13 -25.41
C LEU A 860 44.43 9.53 -26.43
N ARG A 861 43.15 9.31 -26.12
CA ARG A 861 42.04 9.72 -26.98
C ARG A 861 41.99 11.23 -27.21
N ARG A 862 42.18 12.00 -26.14
CA ARG A 862 42.11 13.46 -26.20
C ARG A 862 43.28 14.04 -27.00
N GLU A 863 44.50 13.59 -26.75
CA GLU A 863 45.70 14.13 -27.37
C GLU A 863 45.93 13.63 -28.80
N HIS A 864 45.32 12.49 -29.16
CA HIS A 864 45.45 11.86 -30.47
C HIS A 864 44.09 11.49 -31.08
N SER A 865 43.14 12.43 -31.01
CA SER A 865 41.78 12.27 -31.54
C SER A 865 41.74 11.84 -33.01
N GLU A 866 42.77 12.19 -33.80
CA GLU A 866 42.90 11.80 -35.20
C GLU A 866 42.92 10.28 -35.40
N LEU A 867 43.30 9.49 -34.40
CA LEU A 867 43.27 8.02 -34.47
C LEU A 867 41.84 7.50 -34.50
N PHE A 868 40.88 8.21 -33.93
CA PHE A 868 39.53 7.71 -33.71
C PHE A 868 38.53 8.20 -34.77
N ASN A 869 38.94 9.14 -35.62
CA ASN A 869 38.10 9.74 -36.67
C ASN A 869 37.61 8.72 -37.72
N PRO A 870 36.52 9.01 -38.45
CA PRO A 870 35.96 8.11 -39.47
C PRO A 870 36.92 7.81 -40.64
N GLY A 871 37.92 8.66 -40.88
CA GLY A 871 38.94 8.45 -41.91
C GLY A 871 40.08 7.50 -41.51
N SER A 872 40.13 7.05 -40.26
CA SER A 872 41.16 6.12 -39.78
C SER A 872 40.90 4.69 -40.26
N THR A 873 41.96 3.95 -40.57
CA THR A 873 41.82 2.51 -40.80
C THR A 873 41.66 1.81 -39.46
N PHE A 874 40.71 0.89 -39.38
CA PHE A 874 40.37 0.19 -38.15
C PHE A 874 40.29 -1.33 -38.38
N SER A 875 40.92 -2.10 -37.49
CA SER A 875 40.79 -3.56 -37.43
C SER A 875 40.43 -3.99 -36.02
N TRP A 876 39.49 -4.93 -35.91
CA TRP A 876 38.82 -5.29 -34.66
C TRP A 876 38.66 -6.81 -34.56
N LEU A 877 39.60 -7.46 -33.86
CA LEU A 877 39.66 -8.90 -33.66
C LEU A 877 39.36 -9.24 -32.20
N VAL A 878 38.07 -9.17 -31.84
CA VAL A 878 37.59 -9.23 -30.45
C VAL A 878 36.53 -10.31 -30.21
N LYS A 879 36.30 -11.17 -31.20
CA LYS A 879 35.32 -12.25 -31.10
C LYS A 879 35.78 -13.32 -30.13
N THR A 880 34.88 -14.22 -29.74
CA THR A 880 35.22 -15.42 -28.96
C THR A 880 36.32 -16.26 -29.63
N ALA A 881 36.37 -16.30 -30.96
CA ALA A 881 37.44 -16.99 -31.71
C ALA A 881 38.84 -16.40 -31.48
N ASN A 882 38.94 -15.15 -31.02
CA ASN A 882 40.19 -14.46 -30.69
C ASN A 882 40.54 -14.59 -29.19
N TRP A 883 39.93 -15.49 -28.44
CA TRP A 883 40.22 -15.63 -27.01
C TRP A 883 41.60 -16.25 -26.75
N THR A 884 41.84 -17.46 -27.25
CA THR A 884 43.07 -18.23 -26.98
C THR A 884 44.32 -17.62 -27.60
N GLY A 885 44.20 -17.03 -28.79
CA GLY A 885 45.30 -16.39 -29.51
C GLY A 885 45.54 -14.92 -29.15
N GLY A 886 44.70 -14.36 -28.27
CA GLY A 886 44.69 -12.94 -27.93
C GLY A 886 43.75 -12.13 -28.80
N ARG A 887 43.21 -11.05 -28.21
CA ARG A 887 42.39 -10.06 -28.91
C ARG A 887 43.25 -8.94 -29.44
N PHE A 888 42.83 -8.35 -30.55
CA PHE A 888 43.58 -7.28 -31.21
C PHE A 888 42.69 -6.12 -31.64
N LEU A 889 43.19 -4.91 -31.46
CA LEU A 889 42.70 -3.72 -32.14
C LEU A 889 43.86 -3.08 -32.89
N THR A 890 43.60 -2.55 -34.08
CA THR A 890 44.56 -1.71 -34.81
C THR A 890 43.86 -0.47 -35.32
N LEU A 891 44.48 0.68 -35.09
CA LEU A 891 44.10 1.98 -35.64
C LEU A 891 45.28 2.58 -36.40
N ALA A 892 45.01 3.18 -37.55
CA ALA A 892 45.97 4.05 -38.23
C ALA A 892 45.27 5.32 -38.69
N ALA A 893 45.75 6.45 -38.18
CA ALA A 893 45.34 7.78 -38.63
C ALA A 893 45.98 8.08 -40.00
N THR A 894 45.36 9.01 -40.72
CA THR A 894 45.84 9.47 -42.03
C THR A 894 47.19 10.21 -41.96
N ASN A 895 47.57 10.73 -40.79
CA ASN A 895 48.85 11.39 -40.56
C ASN A 895 50.01 10.41 -40.24
N GLY A 896 49.79 9.10 -40.34
CA GLY A 896 50.80 8.07 -40.11
C GLY A 896 50.99 7.64 -38.66
N LYS A 897 50.27 8.25 -37.70
CA LYS A 897 50.17 7.72 -36.33
C LYS A 897 49.34 6.45 -36.30
N ARG A 898 49.78 5.50 -35.49
CA ARG A 898 49.19 4.16 -35.40
C ARG A 898 49.15 3.68 -33.97
N LEU A 899 48.17 2.84 -33.69
CA LEU A 899 47.92 2.24 -32.40
C LEU A 899 47.57 0.77 -32.58
N VAL A 900 48.16 -0.09 -31.75
CA VAL A 900 47.88 -1.53 -31.70
C VAL A 900 47.61 -1.92 -30.25
N VAL A 901 46.46 -2.55 -30.00
CA VAL A 901 46.14 -3.12 -28.68
C VAL A 901 46.19 -4.63 -28.79
N VAL A 902 46.85 -5.27 -27.82
CA VAL A 902 46.93 -6.72 -27.69
C VAL A 902 46.51 -7.12 -26.29
N GLY A 903 45.46 -7.93 -26.16
CA GLY A 903 44.92 -8.36 -24.87
C GLY A 903 44.91 -9.87 -24.68
N ASN A 904 45.31 -10.31 -23.49
CA ASN A 904 45.18 -11.68 -23.02
C ASN A 904 44.18 -11.75 -21.86
N PHE A 905 43.01 -12.32 -22.13
CA PHE A 905 41.95 -12.50 -21.14
C PHE A 905 42.00 -13.88 -20.46
N THR A 906 43.00 -14.71 -20.79
CA THR A 906 43.14 -16.09 -20.29
C THR A 906 43.96 -16.15 -19.00
N ALA A 907 43.85 -17.28 -18.27
CA ALA A 907 44.56 -17.53 -17.02
C ALA A 907 46.06 -17.89 -17.18
N LYS A 908 46.58 -17.93 -18.41
CA LYS A 908 47.98 -18.26 -18.70
C LYS A 908 48.58 -17.23 -19.65
N PRO A 909 49.91 -17.00 -19.64
CA PRO A 909 50.56 -16.24 -20.70
C PRO A 909 50.25 -16.84 -22.08
N ILE A 910 50.08 -15.99 -23.08
CA ILE A 910 49.87 -16.41 -24.48
C ILE A 910 51.02 -15.91 -25.36
N GLU A 911 51.27 -16.66 -26.43
CA GLU A 911 52.12 -16.24 -27.55
C GLU A 911 51.22 -15.71 -28.67
N ALA A 912 50.97 -14.40 -28.66
CA ALA A 912 50.09 -13.73 -29.60
C ALA A 912 50.85 -13.41 -30.90
N ILE A 913 50.27 -13.75 -32.05
CA ILE A 913 50.78 -13.30 -33.36
C ILE A 913 49.98 -12.06 -33.78
N THR A 914 50.62 -10.90 -33.73
CA THR A 914 49.99 -9.61 -34.06
C THR A 914 50.49 -9.09 -35.40
N PHE A 915 49.61 -8.45 -36.16
CA PHE A 915 49.95 -7.80 -37.42
C PHE A 915 50.13 -6.30 -37.21
N PHE A 916 51.36 -5.86 -36.97
CA PHE A 916 51.67 -4.44 -36.89
C PHE A 916 51.63 -3.81 -38.29
N PRO A 917 51.00 -2.64 -38.49
CA PRO A 917 50.90 -2.05 -39.83
C PRO A 917 52.24 -1.64 -40.44
N VAL A 918 53.27 -1.41 -39.60
CA VAL A 918 54.63 -1.05 -40.01
C VAL A 918 55.67 -1.62 -39.07
N THR A 919 56.86 -1.86 -39.61
CA THR A 919 58.07 -2.15 -38.82
C THR A 919 58.60 -0.88 -38.14
N GLY A 920 59.43 -1.05 -37.12
CA GLY A 920 60.05 0.05 -36.37
C GLY A 920 59.90 -0.08 -34.86
N VAL A 921 60.21 1.00 -34.13
CA VAL A 921 60.06 1.06 -32.68
C VAL A 921 58.64 1.46 -32.32
N TRP A 922 58.02 0.66 -31.48
CA TRP A 922 56.72 0.91 -30.87
C TRP A 922 56.88 1.06 -29.37
N THR A 923 56.15 1.99 -28.76
CA THR A 923 56.15 2.23 -27.32
C THR A 923 54.85 1.72 -26.74
N ASN A 924 54.89 0.87 -25.71
CA ASN A 924 53.72 0.54 -24.92
C ASN A 924 53.32 1.78 -24.10
N TYR A 925 52.23 2.42 -24.48
CA TYR A 925 51.73 3.64 -23.88
C TYR A 925 51.35 3.48 -22.40
N LEU A 926 51.06 2.26 -21.94
CA LEU A 926 50.69 2.02 -20.54
C LEU A 926 51.89 2.06 -19.58
N ASP A 927 53.07 1.57 -19.96
CA ASP A 927 54.24 1.44 -19.08
C ASP A 927 55.55 2.05 -19.64
N GLY A 928 55.54 2.51 -20.89
CA GLY A 928 56.70 3.13 -21.56
C GLY A 928 57.70 2.14 -22.15
N THR A 929 57.48 0.83 -22.03
CA THR A 929 58.39 -0.18 -22.59
C THR A 929 58.41 -0.12 -24.11
N LYS A 930 59.55 -0.43 -24.73
CA LYS A 930 59.74 -0.38 -26.19
C LYS A 930 59.78 -1.77 -26.81
N LEU A 931 59.11 -1.91 -27.94
CA LEU A 931 59.10 -3.09 -28.80
C LEU A 931 59.72 -2.72 -30.16
N HIS A 932 60.69 -3.50 -30.64
CA HIS A 932 61.25 -3.31 -31.98
C HIS A 932 60.66 -4.34 -32.94
N VAL A 933 59.75 -3.89 -33.80
CA VAL A 933 59.05 -4.72 -34.79
C VAL A 933 59.91 -4.84 -36.05
N THR A 934 60.46 -6.01 -36.32
CA THR A 934 61.29 -6.31 -37.50
C THR A 934 60.55 -7.06 -38.61
N SER A 935 59.40 -7.66 -38.31
CA SER A 935 58.53 -8.37 -39.26
C SER A 935 57.05 -8.14 -38.97
N ILE A 936 56.22 -8.02 -40.01
CA ILE A 936 54.79 -7.67 -39.92
C ILE A 936 53.93 -8.75 -39.23
N PRO A 937 54.18 -10.06 -39.35
CA PRO A 937 53.83 -10.98 -38.28
C PRO A 937 54.87 -10.83 -37.16
N THR A 938 54.43 -10.35 -36.00
CA THR A 938 55.26 -10.23 -34.79
C THR A 938 54.70 -11.14 -33.69
N GLY A 939 55.53 -12.04 -33.17
CA GLY A 939 55.20 -12.81 -31.98
C GLY A 939 55.41 -11.98 -30.71
N LEU A 940 54.44 -12.03 -29.79
CA LEU A 940 54.47 -11.32 -28.51
C LEU A 940 54.01 -12.24 -27.39
N THR A 941 54.82 -12.35 -26.33
CA THR A 941 54.38 -12.94 -25.07
C THR A 941 53.55 -11.92 -24.30
N ILE A 942 52.27 -12.22 -24.06
CA ILE A 942 51.38 -11.37 -23.27
C ILE A 942 51.02 -12.11 -21.97
N PRO A 943 51.34 -11.57 -20.78
CA PRO A 943 50.99 -12.20 -19.51
C PRO A 943 49.49 -12.43 -19.35
N ALA A 944 49.13 -13.38 -18.48
CA ALA A 944 47.73 -13.66 -18.13
C ALA A 944 47.04 -12.37 -17.63
N HIS A 945 45.78 -12.18 -18.04
CA HIS A 945 44.92 -11.08 -17.62
C HIS A 945 45.43 -9.66 -17.93
N GLU A 946 46.35 -9.51 -18.88
CA GLU A 946 47.00 -8.23 -19.18
C GLU A 946 46.78 -7.78 -20.62
N CYS A 947 47.01 -6.49 -20.84
CA CYS A 947 46.94 -5.84 -22.14
C CYS A 947 48.21 -5.01 -22.40
N ARG A 948 48.52 -4.78 -23.68
CA ARG A 948 49.56 -3.86 -24.15
C ARG A 948 48.94 -2.90 -25.17
N VAL A 949 49.27 -1.61 -25.09
CA VAL A 949 48.77 -0.58 -26.01
C VAL A 949 49.98 0.06 -26.67
N TYR A 950 50.34 -0.38 -27.86
CA TYR A 950 51.50 0.09 -28.59
C TYR A 950 51.16 1.27 -29.49
N ILE A 951 51.98 2.33 -29.45
CA ILE A 951 51.94 3.47 -30.36
C ILE A 951 53.29 3.66 -31.06
N ASN A 952 53.29 4.26 -32.25
CA ASN A 952 54.51 4.46 -33.06
C ASN A 952 55.05 5.91 -33.07
N PHE A 953 54.62 6.75 -32.14
CA PHE A 953 54.93 8.17 -32.08
C PHE A 953 55.34 8.63 -30.68
#